data_AF-A0AAF0EC64-F1
#
_entry.id   AF-A0AAF0EC64-F1
#
_cell.length_a   1.000
_cell.length_b   1.000
_cell.length_c   1.000
_cell.angle_alpha   90.00
_cell.angle_beta   90.00
_cell.angle_gamma   90.00
#
_symmetry.space_group_name_H-M   'P 1'
#
loop_
_entity.id
_entity.type
_entity.pdbx_description
1 polymer ?
#
loop_
_entity_poly.entity_id
_entity_poly.type
_entity_poly.pdbx_seq_one_letter_code
_entity_poly.pdbx_strand_id
1 'polypeptide(L)'
;MSMTPTSKHNYNGDIEQIQAPDTSSRRRPFSTQSQMPSRGVVVLHPMQAEPDDYLHIPDKNIDAHSIRPTWRGCINFSTLFIIACALLMLFIGYPLIANFTDSYNNVNDRYIHNAKSPPIPMPPLIDPATPKEAYSRQSQYDQSEWDLVFSDEFNKEGRTFWPGEDPYWEAGDFYYLATQDYEWYTPEAIRTMGGYLVITMENIVEHNANFRSGMLQSWNKFCIQGGYVEASVILPATATTQGYWPGFWMMGNLGRPGYLGTTDGMWPYSYSNCDVGILDAQQYLNGTGPHAAIDSSKSSNSAKNISTLPGMRFPSCTCSGQNHPGPNPQTARSVPELDVFEMQVKPKKGTYASQSYQIAPFDDNYRWYDNSSAYIIYDKEKTERNPYSGGPTQEALSCVSKVPDSAFFGSDQVGSVMGVEYMPDFDRKGQGYATWYVDGKKTWTLFETAMAPNEKTQIGQRTLPLEPMSLILNLGISKGFQNIDWDNIEFPAHLAFDYVRVYQKRGEPQRISCDPPDFPTSYYIHNNLDLYYNSNITRKPSSLTDPPALEKLKMHWTSHMDQNDPYGAHPVRVLYEPSLPAMQRYSSPVPLEYDSPSRRDTLPNMETADLQLEDLNPARIPQIDRDQLHQYVPSELHWLFEPINTKHQPHLDKLRERKRKLDEAWSTGDMSLSEDAPLIMQEARNKRKASAQGLLSEAEKKANHIASEQKRRSNIRKGYDMLCNMVPGLDKNALESTQKKQSASDEDANDQRGGTLSEISILEEALDHLIYRLKHHHMLLLRKYEAQQRVLSQGGRTLA
;
A
#
# COMPACT_ATOMS: atom_id res chain seq x y z
N MET A 1 -21.89 -39.34 46.43
CA MET A 1 -22.05 -40.78 46.76
C MET A 1 -22.34 -41.54 45.46
N SER A 2 -22.03 -42.82 45.29
CA SER A 2 -20.94 -43.67 45.82
C SER A 2 -21.03 -45.02 45.09
N MET A 3 -19.90 -45.62 44.72
CA MET A 3 -19.72 -47.05 44.42
C MET A 3 -20.59 -47.74 43.33
N THR A 4 -19.94 -47.88 42.19
CA THR A 4 -19.85 -49.07 41.31
C THR A 4 -19.51 -50.39 42.06
N PRO A 5 -19.25 -51.55 41.39
CA PRO A 5 -19.92 -52.22 40.25
C PRO A 5 -20.09 -53.75 40.47
N THR A 6 -20.62 -54.49 39.48
CA THR A 6 -20.20 -55.88 39.17
C THR A 6 -20.64 -56.31 37.75
N SER A 7 -20.09 -57.31 37.05
CA SER A 7 -18.76 -58.00 37.01
C SER A 7 -18.87 -59.23 36.07
N LYS A 8 -17.74 -59.92 35.81
CA LYS A 8 -17.60 -61.36 35.41
C LYS A 8 -17.61 -61.66 33.89
N HIS A 9 -16.85 -62.61 33.32
CA HIS A 9 -15.79 -63.56 33.80
C HIS A 9 -15.15 -64.27 32.55
N ASN A 10 -13.98 -64.94 32.53
CA ASN A 10 -12.83 -65.05 33.46
C ASN A 10 -11.58 -65.72 32.80
N TYR A 11 -10.37 -65.43 33.32
CA TYR A 11 -9.19 -66.31 33.59
C TYR A 11 -8.51 -67.11 32.44
N ASN A 12 -7.21 -67.47 32.47
CA ASN A 12 -6.02 -67.21 33.34
C ASN A 12 -4.77 -67.29 32.42
N GLY A 13 -3.58 -66.74 32.66
CA GLY A 13 -2.90 -66.11 33.83
C GLY A 13 -1.52 -65.58 33.33
N ASP A 14 -0.36 -65.54 34.00
CA ASP A 14 0.16 -65.41 35.40
C ASP A 14 1.73 -65.41 35.24
N ILE A 15 2.68 -64.87 36.04
CA ILE A 15 2.85 -63.88 37.15
C ILE A 15 4.40 -63.74 37.34
N GLU A 16 5.08 -62.66 37.78
CA GLU A 16 4.89 -61.19 37.70
C GLU A 16 6.20 -60.45 38.16
N GLN A 17 6.39 -59.16 37.81
CA GLN A 17 7.30 -58.13 38.41
C GLN A 17 8.85 -58.23 38.37
N ILE A 18 9.52 -57.05 38.40
CA ILE A 18 10.48 -56.57 39.43
C ILE A 18 10.90 -55.11 39.12
N GLN A 19 11.19 -54.28 40.14
CA GLN A 19 11.57 -52.86 40.00
C GLN A 19 12.62 -52.41 41.05
N ALA A 20 13.74 -51.82 40.60
CA ALA A 20 14.75 -51.06 41.38
C ALA A 20 15.54 -51.84 42.49
N PRO A 21 16.60 -51.28 43.13
CA PRO A 21 17.20 -49.95 42.99
C PRO A 21 18.75 -49.86 42.81
N ASP A 22 19.16 -48.68 42.32
CA ASP A 22 20.33 -47.81 42.62
C ASP A 22 21.73 -48.31 43.10
N THR A 23 22.72 -47.46 42.78
CA THR A 23 24.04 -47.21 43.39
C THR A 23 25.33 -47.80 42.78
N SER A 24 26.26 -46.85 42.58
CA SER A 24 27.72 -46.96 42.72
C SER A 24 28.57 -47.38 41.49
N SER A 25 29.90 -47.34 41.68
CA SER A 25 30.89 -47.16 40.62
C SER A 25 32.13 -48.05 40.81
N ARG A 26 32.96 -48.10 39.75
CA ARG A 26 34.36 -48.59 39.72
C ARG A 26 34.63 -50.11 39.86
N ARG A 27 35.39 -50.57 38.86
CA ARG A 27 36.42 -51.64 38.87
C ARG A 27 35.95 -53.11 38.86
N ARG A 28 36.84 -53.93 38.28
CA ARG A 28 36.81 -55.41 38.24
C ARG A 28 37.10 -55.99 39.63
N PRO A 29 36.71 -57.25 39.88
CA PRO A 29 37.72 -58.24 40.28
C PRO A 29 37.65 -59.56 39.47
N PHE A 30 38.41 -60.57 39.90
CA PHE A 30 38.82 -61.76 39.14
C PHE A 30 39.09 -62.93 40.11
N SER A 31 38.65 -64.16 39.81
CA SER A 31 38.97 -65.43 40.54
C SER A 31 38.33 -66.62 39.77
N THR A 32 38.92 -67.75 39.36
CA THR A 32 40.12 -68.60 39.66
C THR A 32 39.79 -69.94 40.35
N GLN A 33 40.00 -71.05 39.63
CA GLN A 33 40.31 -72.44 40.06
C GLN A 33 40.44 -73.30 38.77
N SER A 34 41.19 -74.41 38.65
CA SER A 34 42.31 -75.03 39.39
C SER A 34 43.05 -75.97 38.39
N GLN A 35 44.10 -76.76 38.63
CA GLN A 35 44.89 -77.20 39.80
C GLN A 35 46.32 -77.61 39.32
N MET A 36 47.19 -78.20 40.15
CA MET A 36 48.52 -78.71 39.73
C MET A 36 48.98 -79.99 40.47
N PRO A 37 49.75 -80.89 39.81
CA PRO A 37 50.70 -81.82 40.44
C PRO A 37 52.15 -81.27 40.41
N SER A 38 53.11 -81.93 41.09
CA SER A 38 54.38 -81.28 41.50
C SER A 38 55.70 -82.00 41.15
N ARG A 39 56.80 -81.20 41.19
CA ARG A 39 58.24 -81.54 41.27
C ARG A 39 58.94 -82.12 40.03
N GLY A 40 59.75 -81.26 39.41
CA GLY A 40 60.82 -81.58 38.45
C GLY A 40 61.33 -80.28 37.83
N VAL A 41 62.65 -80.07 37.75
CA VAL A 41 63.26 -78.81 37.24
C VAL A 41 64.05 -79.12 35.97
N VAL A 42 63.95 -78.24 34.95
CA VAL A 42 65.09 -77.67 34.18
C VAL A 42 64.58 -76.82 32.98
N VAL A 43 64.83 -75.52 33.08
CA VAL A 43 65.28 -74.54 32.05
C VAL A 43 64.83 -74.69 30.58
N LEU A 44 64.11 -73.66 30.12
CA LEU A 44 64.13 -72.93 28.82
C LEU A 44 64.63 -73.63 27.53
N HIS A 45 63.91 -73.38 26.44
CA HIS A 45 64.54 -73.04 25.15
C HIS A 45 63.80 -71.86 24.47
N PRO A 46 64.48 -70.97 23.71
CA PRO A 46 63.98 -69.60 23.53
C PRO A 46 63.62 -69.26 22.06
N MET A 47 62.54 -69.85 21.53
CA MET A 47 61.93 -69.40 20.26
C MET A 47 60.44 -69.72 20.21
N GLN A 48 59.60 -68.72 20.55
CA GLN A 48 58.21 -68.65 20.11
C GLN A 48 57.77 -67.18 20.16
N ALA A 49 57.35 -66.66 19.00
CA ALA A 49 56.80 -65.31 18.87
C ALA A 49 55.31 -65.32 19.24
N GLU A 50 54.80 -64.24 19.82
CA GLU A 50 53.37 -64.06 20.08
C GLU A 50 52.65 -63.51 18.83
N PRO A 51 51.34 -63.74 18.64
CA PRO A 51 50.66 -63.49 17.37
C PRO A 51 50.60 -62.00 16.93
N ASP A 52 50.91 -61.09 17.83
CA ASP A 52 50.94 -59.63 17.66
C ASP A 52 52.36 -59.02 17.62
N ASP A 53 53.43 -59.82 17.69
CA ASP A 53 54.84 -59.35 17.56
C ASP A 53 55.08 -58.58 16.25
N TYR A 54 54.30 -58.86 15.19
CA TYR A 54 54.33 -58.13 13.91
C TYR A 54 54.02 -56.63 14.05
N LEU A 55 53.38 -56.21 15.14
CA LEU A 55 53.01 -54.84 15.43
C LEU A 55 54.10 -54.08 16.22
N HIS A 56 55.09 -54.80 16.77
CA HIS A 56 56.05 -54.27 17.74
C HIS A 56 57.52 -54.47 17.38
N ILE A 57 57.84 -55.27 16.36
CA ILE A 57 59.18 -55.39 15.79
C ILE A 57 59.29 -54.49 14.53
N PRO A 58 60.06 -53.38 14.56
CA PRO A 58 60.30 -52.54 13.38
C PRO A 58 61.33 -53.23 12.47
N ASP A 59 60.87 -54.19 11.66
CA ASP A 59 61.78 -55.06 10.90
C ASP A 59 62.52 -54.31 9.77
N LYS A 60 63.78 -54.69 9.57
CA LYS A 60 64.73 -53.96 8.71
C LYS A 60 64.55 -54.32 7.24
N ASN A 61 63.78 -53.53 6.50
CA ASN A 61 64.01 -53.31 5.07
C ASN A 61 63.48 -51.94 4.62
N ILE A 62 64.37 -50.95 4.61
CA ILE A 62 64.16 -49.69 3.90
C ILE A 62 64.50 -49.95 2.42
N ASP A 63 63.58 -49.57 1.53
CA ASP A 63 63.69 -49.52 0.06
C ASP A 63 64.05 -50.81 -0.70
N ALA A 64 63.02 -51.61 -1.00
CA ALA A 64 63.03 -52.63 -2.06
C ALA A 64 61.77 -52.55 -2.96
N HIS A 65 61.66 -51.45 -3.72
CA HIS A 65 60.74 -51.28 -4.86
C HIS A 65 59.21 -51.40 -4.60
N SER A 66 58.66 -50.48 -3.81
CA SER A 66 57.22 -50.12 -3.89
C SER A 66 56.90 -49.33 -5.17
N ILE A 67 57.08 -49.95 -6.35
CA ILE A 67 56.76 -49.37 -7.67
C ILE A 67 55.61 -50.15 -8.37
N ARG A 68 54.80 -50.87 -7.59
CA ARG A 68 53.58 -51.54 -8.05
C ARG A 68 52.38 -50.86 -7.42
N PRO A 69 51.57 -50.10 -8.19
CA PRO A 69 50.28 -49.62 -7.72
C PRO A 69 49.44 -50.81 -7.23
N THR A 70 49.15 -50.87 -5.93
CA THR A 70 48.24 -51.89 -5.41
C THR A 70 46.84 -51.61 -5.97
N TRP A 71 46.05 -52.65 -6.24
CA TRP A 71 44.70 -52.49 -6.80
C TRP A 71 43.81 -51.55 -5.95
N ARG A 72 43.99 -51.58 -4.62
CA ARG A 72 43.35 -50.63 -3.68
C ARG A 72 43.88 -49.20 -3.84
N GLY A 73 45.18 -49.01 -4.04
CA GLY A 73 45.77 -47.70 -4.35
C GLY A 73 45.26 -47.12 -5.68
N CYS A 74 45.16 -47.95 -6.73
CA CYS A 74 44.55 -47.55 -8.00
C CYS A 74 43.09 -47.12 -7.82
N ILE A 75 42.27 -47.92 -7.12
CA ILE A 75 40.87 -47.56 -6.86
C ILE A 75 40.78 -46.24 -6.09
N ASN A 76 41.53 -46.09 -4.99
CA ASN A 76 41.49 -44.86 -4.19
C ASN A 76 41.93 -43.63 -5.01
N PHE A 77 42.97 -43.74 -5.83
CA PHE A 77 43.41 -42.65 -6.71
C PHE A 77 42.38 -42.32 -7.79
N SER A 78 41.77 -43.33 -8.42
CA SER A 78 40.69 -43.15 -9.40
C SER A 78 39.44 -42.51 -8.76
N THR A 79 39.06 -42.90 -7.54
CA THR A 79 37.94 -42.28 -6.80
C THR A 79 38.25 -40.82 -6.46
N LEU A 80 39.46 -40.51 -5.97
CA LEU A 80 39.88 -39.13 -5.70
C LEU A 80 39.94 -38.28 -6.98
N PHE A 81 40.41 -38.85 -8.09
CA PHE A 81 40.44 -38.20 -9.40
C PHE A 81 39.02 -37.92 -9.92
N ILE A 82 38.10 -38.89 -9.83
CA ILE A 82 36.69 -38.71 -10.20
C ILE A 82 36.03 -37.62 -9.33
N ILE A 83 36.30 -37.60 -8.02
CA ILE A 83 35.79 -36.54 -7.11
C ILE A 83 36.39 -35.18 -7.49
N ALA A 84 37.69 -35.08 -7.76
CA ALA A 84 38.33 -33.85 -8.21
C ALA A 84 37.76 -33.34 -9.55
N CYS A 85 37.58 -34.23 -10.53
CA CYS A 85 36.93 -33.89 -11.80
C CYS A 85 35.45 -33.50 -11.63
N ALA A 86 34.71 -34.14 -10.72
CA ALA A 86 33.34 -33.75 -10.40
C ALA A 86 33.25 -32.37 -9.72
N LEU A 87 34.19 -32.04 -8.84
CA LEU A 87 34.29 -30.71 -8.21
C LEU A 87 34.71 -29.64 -9.23
N LEU A 88 35.69 -29.92 -10.09
CA LEU A 88 36.07 -29.02 -11.19
C LEU A 88 34.91 -28.82 -12.19
N MET A 89 34.15 -29.88 -12.49
CA MET A 89 32.93 -29.76 -13.29
C MET A 89 31.83 -28.98 -12.56
N LEU A 90 31.69 -29.10 -11.23
CA LEU A 90 30.68 -28.35 -10.48
C LEU A 90 31.01 -26.85 -10.38
N PHE A 91 32.28 -26.50 -10.14
CA PHE A 91 32.69 -25.12 -9.83
C PHE A 91 33.32 -24.35 -11.01
N ILE A 92 33.77 -25.02 -12.07
CA ILE A 92 34.37 -24.37 -13.25
C ILE A 92 33.65 -24.81 -14.54
N GLY A 93 33.47 -26.11 -14.76
CA GLY A 93 32.85 -26.65 -15.97
C GLY A 93 31.38 -26.26 -16.14
N TYR A 94 30.58 -26.34 -15.08
CA TYR A 94 29.15 -26.01 -15.09
C TYR A 94 28.91 -24.50 -15.31
N PRO A 95 29.59 -23.57 -14.63
CA PRO A 95 29.54 -22.15 -14.98
C PRO A 95 29.93 -21.86 -16.43
N LEU A 96 31.02 -22.46 -16.94
CA LEU A 96 31.44 -22.29 -18.34
C LEU A 96 30.38 -22.80 -19.32
N ILE A 97 29.87 -24.02 -19.11
CA ILE A 97 28.85 -24.62 -19.98
C ILE A 97 27.55 -23.81 -19.92
N ALA A 98 27.06 -23.43 -18.73
CA ALA A 98 25.84 -22.64 -18.57
C ALA A 98 25.94 -21.23 -19.21
N ASN A 99 27.16 -20.68 -19.29
CA ASN A 99 27.47 -19.43 -19.99
C ASN A 99 27.57 -19.63 -21.51
N PHE A 100 28.14 -20.75 -21.99
CA PHE A 100 28.21 -21.07 -23.43
C PHE A 100 26.89 -21.59 -24.03
N THR A 101 25.95 -22.06 -23.22
CA THR A 101 24.60 -22.50 -23.68
C THR A 101 23.49 -21.50 -23.40
N ASP A 102 23.84 -20.25 -23.01
CA ASP A 102 22.89 -19.15 -22.67
C ASP A 102 21.78 -19.53 -21.66
N SER A 103 21.98 -20.64 -20.94
CA SER A 103 20.91 -21.34 -20.22
C SER A 103 20.64 -20.75 -18.84
N TYR A 104 21.58 -19.95 -18.31
CA TYR A 104 21.41 -19.25 -17.04
C TYR A 104 20.51 -18.01 -17.16
N ASN A 105 20.54 -17.33 -18.32
CA ASN A 105 19.84 -16.04 -18.51
C ASN A 105 18.39 -16.23 -19.02
N ASN A 106 18.19 -17.11 -20.01
CA ASN A 106 16.89 -17.29 -20.67
C ASN A 106 15.75 -17.78 -19.75
N VAL A 107 16.05 -18.37 -18.59
CA VAL A 107 15.04 -18.87 -17.64
C VAL A 107 14.47 -17.75 -16.75
N ASN A 108 15.24 -16.69 -16.47
CA ASN A 108 14.73 -15.57 -15.66
C ASN A 108 13.84 -14.63 -16.49
N ASP A 109 14.31 -14.19 -17.66
CA ASP A 109 13.62 -13.19 -18.48
C ASP A 109 12.24 -13.68 -18.98
N ARG A 110 12.10 -14.99 -19.22
CA ARG A 110 10.82 -15.60 -19.60
C ARG A 110 9.78 -15.61 -18.49
N TYR A 111 10.19 -15.82 -17.23
CA TYR A 111 9.25 -15.92 -16.11
C TYR A 111 8.93 -14.57 -15.47
N ILE A 112 9.82 -13.57 -15.55
CA ILE A 112 9.62 -12.27 -14.89
C ILE A 112 8.96 -11.24 -15.82
N HIS A 113 9.25 -11.23 -17.13
CA HIS A 113 8.72 -10.21 -18.04
C HIS A 113 7.57 -10.65 -18.95
N ASN A 114 7.28 -11.95 -19.07
CA ASN A 114 6.18 -12.46 -19.91
C ASN A 114 5.08 -13.20 -19.13
N ALA A 115 5.28 -13.45 -17.83
CA ALA A 115 4.17 -13.76 -16.94
C ALA A 115 3.38 -12.48 -16.64
N LYS A 116 2.46 -12.11 -17.54
CA LYS A 116 1.23 -11.49 -17.04
C LYS A 116 0.66 -12.46 -16.03
N SER A 117 0.45 -12.01 -14.78
CA SER A 117 -0.44 -12.74 -13.86
C SER A 117 -1.73 -13.06 -14.63
N PRO A 118 -2.24 -14.31 -14.59
CA PRO A 118 -3.53 -14.59 -15.20
C PRO A 118 -4.52 -13.57 -14.62
N PRO A 119 -5.27 -12.84 -15.46
CA PRO A 119 -6.16 -11.80 -14.95
C PRO A 119 -7.08 -12.44 -13.91
N ILE A 120 -7.14 -11.85 -12.72
CA ILE A 120 -7.98 -12.33 -11.63
C ILE A 120 -9.36 -12.58 -12.24
N PRO A 121 -9.91 -13.81 -12.17
CA PRO A 121 -11.20 -14.09 -12.78
C PRO A 121 -12.25 -13.20 -12.11
N MET A 122 -12.67 -12.13 -12.81
CA MET A 122 -13.63 -11.18 -12.27
C MET A 122 -14.91 -11.95 -11.91
N PRO A 123 -15.26 -12.04 -10.62
CA PRO A 123 -16.52 -12.63 -10.23
C PRO A 123 -17.67 -11.73 -10.74
N PRO A 124 -18.90 -12.24 -10.76
CA PRO A 124 -20.07 -11.36 -10.82
C PRO A 124 -20.11 -10.45 -9.57
N LEU A 125 -20.68 -9.25 -9.74
CA LEU A 125 -20.93 -8.31 -8.64
C LEU A 125 -21.86 -8.91 -7.56
N ILE A 126 -22.75 -9.81 -7.98
CA ILE A 126 -23.63 -10.58 -7.10
C ILE A 126 -23.03 -11.99 -6.95
N ASP A 127 -22.66 -12.37 -5.74
CA ASP A 127 -22.11 -13.68 -5.40
C ASP A 127 -23.10 -14.79 -5.84
N PRO A 128 -22.63 -15.83 -6.56
CA PRO A 128 -23.46 -16.98 -6.90
C PRO A 128 -24.06 -17.71 -5.68
N ALA A 129 -23.47 -17.54 -4.49
CA ALA A 129 -23.98 -18.07 -3.22
C ALA A 129 -25.14 -17.27 -2.62
N THR A 130 -25.36 -16.00 -3.02
CA THR A 130 -26.38 -15.15 -2.41
C THR A 130 -27.79 -15.76 -2.54
N PRO A 131 -28.55 -15.89 -1.43
CA PRO A 131 -29.90 -16.45 -1.46
C PRO A 131 -30.86 -15.61 -2.32
N LYS A 132 -31.82 -16.25 -3.00
CA LYS A 132 -32.66 -15.57 -4.02
C LYS A 132 -33.68 -14.62 -3.41
N GLU A 133 -34.10 -14.87 -2.18
CA GLU A 133 -34.86 -13.97 -1.34
C GLU A 133 -34.10 -12.65 -1.04
N ALA A 134 -32.76 -12.64 -1.09
CA ALA A 134 -31.96 -11.44 -0.90
C ALA A 134 -31.68 -10.65 -2.20
N TYR A 135 -32.20 -11.08 -3.36
CA TYR A 135 -31.99 -10.37 -4.65
C TYR A 135 -32.83 -9.09 -4.78
N SER A 136 -33.85 -8.91 -3.95
CA SER A 136 -34.69 -7.71 -3.92
C SER A 136 -35.14 -7.39 -2.51
N ARG A 137 -35.20 -6.10 -2.17
CA ARG A 137 -35.59 -5.59 -0.86
C ARG A 137 -36.68 -4.54 -0.99
N GLN A 138 -37.49 -4.37 0.04
CA GLN A 138 -38.36 -3.20 0.18
C GLN A 138 -37.74 -2.22 1.18
N SER A 139 -37.67 -0.93 0.84
CA SER A 139 -37.24 0.10 1.78
C SER A 139 -38.21 0.16 2.97
N GLN A 140 -37.69 0.13 4.20
CA GLN A 140 -38.53 0.35 5.38
C GLN A 140 -38.84 1.85 5.57
N TYR A 141 -38.14 2.75 4.87
CA TYR A 141 -38.37 4.19 4.92
C TYR A 141 -39.59 4.61 4.09
N ASP A 142 -39.61 4.34 2.77
CA ASP A 142 -40.66 4.82 1.85
C ASP A 142 -41.48 3.70 1.16
N GLN A 143 -41.18 2.43 1.46
CA GLN A 143 -41.81 1.25 0.85
C GLN A 143 -41.52 1.03 -0.64
N SER A 144 -40.55 1.74 -1.22
CA SER A 144 -40.07 1.48 -2.59
C SER A 144 -39.38 0.12 -2.73
N GLU A 145 -39.35 -0.42 -3.94
CA GLU A 145 -38.64 -1.65 -4.29
C GLU A 145 -37.18 -1.36 -4.68
N TRP A 146 -36.26 -2.23 -4.26
CA TRP A 146 -34.83 -2.12 -4.48
C TRP A 146 -34.29 -3.46 -4.98
N ASP A 147 -33.37 -3.41 -5.94
CA ASP A 147 -32.69 -4.58 -6.48
C ASP A 147 -31.27 -4.68 -5.89
N LEU A 148 -30.81 -5.91 -5.64
CA LEU A 148 -29.43 -6.17 -5.25
C LEU A 148 -28.49 -5.85 -6.40
N VAL A 149 -27.46 -5.04 -6.15
CA VAL A 149 -26.47 -4.60 -7.16
C VAL A 149 -25.06 -5.11 -6.88
N PHE A 150 -24.75 -5.41 -5.62
CA PHE A 150 -23.51 -6.05 -5.21
C PHE A 150 -23.73 -6.89 -3.95
N SER A 151 -22.99 -7.99 -3.82
CA SER A 151 -22.98 -8.83 -2.63
C SER A 151 -21.71 -9.67 -2.59
N ASP A 152 -21.14 -9.83 -1.40
CA ASP A 152 -20.11 -10.81 -1.10
C ASP A 152 -20.57 -11.61 0.12
N GLU A 153 -20.71 -12.93 -0.04
CA GLU A 153 -21.19 -13.84 1.01
C GLU A 153 -20.03 -14.58 1.68
N PHE A 154 -18.76 -14.25 1.36
CA PHE A 154 -17.51 -14.75 1.96
C PHE A 154 -17.28 -16.27 2.03
N ASN A 155 -18.23 -17.09 1.56
CA ASN A 155 -18.32 -18.55 1.67
C ASN A 155 -17.16 -19.34 1.05
N LYS A 156 -16.31 -18.70 0.23
CA LYS A 156 -15.07 -19.30 -0.28
C LYS A 156 -13.99 -19.22 0.80
N GLU A 157 -13.82 -20.31 1.54
CA GLU A 157 -12.77 -20.52 2.57
C GLU A 157 -11.37 -20.09 2.12
N GLY A 158 -10.61 -19.45 3.00
CA GLY A 158 -9.18 -19.16 2.80
C GLY A 158 -8.87 -18.11 1.74
N ARG A 159 -9.80 -17.18 1.45
CA ARG A 159 -9.46 -15.94 0.73
C ARG A 159 -8.51 -15.10 1.57
N THR A 160 -7.47 -14.62 0.90
CA THR A 160 -6.55 -13.57 1.35
C THR A 160 -6.89 -12.27 0.61
N PHE A 161 -6.51 -11.14 1.21
CA PHE A 161 -6.89 -9.80 0.74
C PHE A 161 -5.68 -8.89 0.47
N TRP A 162 -4.54 -9.48 0.13
CA TRP A 162 -3.32 -8.75 -0.25
C TRP A 162 -3.58 -7.83 -1.47
N PRO A 163 -2.79 -6.75 -1.63
CA PRO A 163 -2.87 -5.87 -2.78
C PRO A 163 -2.82 -6.63 -4.11
N GLY A 164 -3.91 -6.54 -4.89
CA GLY A 164 -4.06 -7.25 -6.15
C GLY A 164 -4.39 -8.75 -6.09
N GLU A 165 -4.82 -9.31 -4.96
CA GLU A 165 -5.36 -10.69 -4.90
C GLU A 165 -6.89 -10.77 -5.01
N ASP A 166 -7.61 -9.82 -4.42
CA ASP A 166 -9.07 -9.72 -4.49
C ASP A 166 -9.52 -8.56 -5.42
N PRO A 167 -10.53 -8.76 -6.29
CA PRO A 167 -10.96 -7.76 -7.27
C PRO A 167 -11.90 -6.69 -6.71
N TYR A 168 -12.48 -6.88 -5.52
CA TYR A 168 -13.40 -5.92 -4.89
C TYR A 168 -12.86 -5.35 -3.58
N TRP A 169 -12.02 -6.10 -2.87
CA TRP A 169 -11.49 -5.73 -1.57
C TRP A 169 -9.97 -5.61 -1.56
N GLU A 170 -9.42 -4.86 -0.62
CA GLU A 170 -7.98 -4.77 -0.34
C GLU A 170 -7.75 -4.53 1.14
N ALA A 171 -6.83 -5.28 1.74
CA ALA A 171 -6.40 -5.06 3.11
C ALA A 171 -5.35 -3.94 3.20
N GLY A 172 -5.46 -3.11 4.23
CA GLY A 172 -4.43 -2.12 4.57
C GLY A 172 -3.18 -2.75 5.17
N ASP A 173 -2.04 -2.12 4.94
CA ASP A 173 -0.75 -2.39 5.60
C ASP A 173 -0.17 -1.06 6.11
N PHE A 174 -0.60 -0.62 7.29
CA PHE A 174 -0.25 0.69 7.85
C PHE A 174 -0.56 0.85 9.35
N TYR A 175 0.11 1.81 9.98
CA TYR A 175 -0.32 2.42 11.23
C TYR A 175 -1.37 3.51 10.98
N TYR A 176 -2.50 3.46 11.69
CA TYR A 176 -3.60 4.41 11.48
C TYR A 176 -3.45 5.67 12.35
N LEU A 177 -2.62 6.59 11.85
CA LEU A 177 -2.26 7.83 12.54
C LEU A 177 -3.45 8.79 12.80
N ALA A 178 -4.56 8.65 12.06
CA ALA A 178 -5.75 9.51 12.18
C ALA A 178 -6.31 9.55 13.62
N THR A 179 -6.47 8.38 14.23
CA THR A 179 -6.99 8.21 15.59
C THR A 179 -5.95 7.69 16.59
N GLN A 180 -4.70 7.50 16.17
CA GLN A 180 -3.60 6.99 17.02
C GLN A 180 -3.96 5.63 17.65
N ASP A 181 -4.33 4.71 16.77
CA ASP A 181 -4.71 3.33 17.08
C ASP A 181 -3.55 2.57 17.76
N TYR A 182 -3.85 1.58 18.60
CA TYR A 182 -2.80 0.81 19.29
C TYR A 182 -2.24 -0.35 18.44
N GLU A 183 -2.90 -0.66 17.33
CA GLU A 183 -2.58 -1.71 16.38
C GLU A 183 -1.88 -1.21 15.10
N TRP A 184 -1.16 -2.12 14.45
CA TRP A 184 -0.85 -2.03 13.03
C TRP A 184 -1.91 -2.82 12.25
N TYR A 185 -2.51 -2.20 11.22
CA TYR A 185 -3.43 -2.89 10.31
C TYR A 185 -2.62 -3.61 9.24
N THR A 186 -2.88 -4.90 9.02
CA THR A 186 -2.12 -5.75 8.09
C THR A 186 -2.99 -6.82 7.41
N PRO A 187 -2.65 -7.30 6.19
CA PRO A 187 -3.40 -8.35 5.51
C PRO A 187 -3.43 -9.70 6.23
N GLU A 188 -2.38 -10.08 6.98
CA GLU A 188 -2.32 -11.32 7.76
C GLU A 188 -3.47 -11.49 8.77
N ALA A 189 -4.04 -10.38 9.25
CA ALA A 189 -5.14 -10.36 10.21
C ALA A 189 -6.50 -10.69 9.59
N ILE A 190 -6.62 -10.73 8.25
CA ILE A 190 -7.89 -10.84 7.53
C ILE A 190 -7.90 -12.08 6.62
N ARG A 191 -8.92 -12.92 6.80
CA ARG A 191 -9.16 -14.09 5.96
C ARG A 191 -10.64 -14.47 5.96
N THR A 192 -11.09 -15.22 4.96
CA THR A 192 -12.37 -15.94 5.09
C THR A 192 -12.19 -17.28 5.79
N MET A 193 -13.07 -17.59 6.74
CA MET A 193 -13.05 -18.81 7.54
C MET A 193 -14.46 -19.19 8.02
N GLY A 194 -14.86 -20.44 7.79
CA GLY A 194 -16.12 -21.00 8.29
C GLY A 194 -17.38 -20.40 7.67
N GLY A 195 -17.26 -19.77 6.49
CA GLY A 195 -18.32 -19.01 5.82
C GLY A 195 -18.16 -17.50 5.93
N TYR A 196 -17.49 -17.00 6.96
CA TYR A 196 -17.39 -15.58 7.30
C TYR A 196 -16.11 -14.93 6.77
N LEU A 197 -16.14 -13.63 6.48
CA LEU A 197 -14.96 -12.77 6.55
C LEU A 197 -14.61 -12.55 8.02
N VAL A 198 -13.40 -12.92 8.44
CA VAL A 198 -12.93 -12.77 9.83
C VAL A 198 -11.74 -11.82 9.87
N ILE A 199 -11.90 -10.71 10.60
CA ILE A 199 -10.82 -9.82 11.02
C ILE A 199 -10.41 -10.23 12.43
N THR A 200 -9.13 -10.52 12.64
CA THR A 200 -8.59 -10.97 13.93
C THR A 200 -7.64 -9.94 14.51
N MET A 201 -7.86 -9.58 15.77
CA MET A 201 -6.96 -8.73 16.55
C MET A 201 -6.12 -9.58 17.52
N GLU A 202 -4.80 -9.43 17.45
CA GLU A 202 -3.82 -10.24 18.19
C GLU A 202 -2.94 -9.36 19.09
N ASN A 203 -2.61 -9.87 20.29
CA ASN A 203 -1.58 -9.30 21.15
C ASN A 203 -0.17 -9.71 20.65
N ILE A 204 0.19 -9.14 19.51
CA ILE A 204 1.47 -9.30 18.82
C ILE A 204 1.97 -7.90 18.47
N VAL A 205 3.17 -7.57 18.94
CA VAL A 205 3.86 -6.33 18.58
C VAL A 205 4.21 -6.37 17.11
N GLU A 206 3.65 -5.44 16.34
CA GLU A 206 3.73 -5.40 14.88
C GLU A 206 4.21 -4.01 14.44
N HIS A 207 5.35 -3.93 13.74
CA HIS A 207 5.93 -2.66 13.28
C HIS A 207 6.07 -1.54 14.36
N ASN A 208 6.24 -1.92 15.63
CA ASN A 208 6.26 -1.10 16.85
C ASN A 208 4.90 -0.62 17.38
N ALA A 209 3.78 -1.00 16.76
CA ALA A 209 2.47 -0.95 17.40
C ALA A 209 2.32 -2.10 18.42
N ASN A 210 1.41 -1.95 19.38
CA ASN A 210 1.24 -2.92 20.47
C ASN A 210 0.52 -4.21 20.02
N PHE A 211 -0.38 -4.07 19.04
CA PHE A 211 -1.27 -5.14 18.57
C PHE A 211 -1.19 -5.27 17.04
N ARG A 212 -1.70 -6.38 16.53
CA ARG A 212 -2.00 -6.58 15.11
C ARG A 212 -3.51 -6.61 14.90
N SER A 213 -4.01 -5.99 13.85
CA SER A 213 -5.41 -6.15 13.39
C SER A 213 -5.54 -5.96 11.88
N GLY A 214 -6.76 -5.88 11.36
CA GLY A 214 -7.06 -5.68 9.94
C GLY A 214 -8.07 -4.57 9.65
N MET A 215 -7.83 -3.84 8.56
CA MET A 215 -8.78 -2.95 7.90
C MET A 215 -8.92 -3.39 6.44
N LEU A 216 -10.14 -3.72 6.01
CA LEU A 216 -10.49 -4.08 4.65
C LEU A 216 -11.21 -2.90 3.97
N GLN A 217 -10.82 -2.57 2.75
CA GLN A 217 -11.35 -1.45 1.97
C GLN A 217 -11.83 -1.93 0.59
N SER A 218 -12.94 -1.40 0.09
CA SER A 218 -13.31 -1.52 -1.34
C SER A 218 -12.75 -0.37 -2.20
N TRP A 219 -11.85 0.44 -1.61
CA TRP A 219 -11.31 1.67 -2.19
C TRP A 219 -10.80 1.47 -3.62
N ASN A 220 -11.28 2.32 -4.52
CA ASN A 220 -10.99 2.34 -5.96
C ASN A 220 -11.23 1.00 -6.71
N LYS A 221 -11.99 0.08 -6.11
CA LYS A 221 -12.41 -1.21 -6.70
C LYS A 221 -13.93 -1.31 -6.86
N PHE A 222 -14.67 -0.99 -5.79
CA PHE A 222 -16.13 -0.92 -5.78
C PHE A 222 -16.59 0.26 -4.92
N CYS A 223 -17.47 1.11 -5.46
CA CYS A 223 -17.96 2.31 -4.80
C CYS A 223 -19.42 2.60 -5.18
N ILE A 224 -20.16 3.33 -4.35
CA ILE A 224 -21.59 3.63 -4.56
C ILE A 224 -21.93 5.12 -4.45
N GLN A 225 -22.94 5.59 -5.19
CA GLN A 225 -23.53 6.92 -4.98
C GLN A 225 -25.01 6.78 -4.61
N GLY A 226 -25.32 6.73 -3.31
CA GLY A 226 -26.64 6.36 -2.81
C GLY A 226 -26.87 4.85 -2.87
N GLY A 227 -27.66 4.34 -1.95
CA GLY A 227 -27.81 2.89 -1.78
C GLY A 227 -28.42 2.52 -0.44
N TYR A 228 -28.80 1.24 -0.33
CA TYR A 228 -28.92 0.58 0.96
C TYR A 228 -27.79 -0.42 1.09
N VAL A 229 -26.95 -0.24 2.10
CA VAL A 229 -25.85 -1.15 2.44
C VAL A 229 -26.21 -1.86 3.73
N GLU A 230 -26.14 -3.19 3.75
CA GLU A 230 -26.24 -3.99 4.96
C GLU A 230 -25.13 -5.04 5.07
N ALA A 231 -24.79 -5.39 6.32
CA ALA A 231 -23.95 -6.53 6.64
C ALA A 231 -24.51 -7.26 7.86
N SER A 232 -24.35 -8.57 7.87
CA SER A 232 -24.65 -9.44 9.03
C SER A 232 -23.34 -9.65 9.81
N VAL A 233 -23.29 -9.20 11.06
CA VAL A 233 -22.05 -9.08 11.85
C VAL A 233 -22.12 -9.77 13.22
N ILE A 234 -21.03 -10.44 13.60
CA ILE A 234 -20.76 -10.99 14.93
C ILE A 234 -19.56 -10.25 15.53
N LEU A 235 -19.75 -9.68 16.73
CA LEU A 235 -18.84 -8.73 17.38
C LEU A 235 -17.86 -9.41 18.36
N PRO A 236 -16.68 -8.80 18.61
CA PRO A 236 -15.63 -9.36 19.46
C PRO A 236 -16.02 -9.49 20.94
N ALA A 237 -15.47 -10.53 21.59
CA ALA A 237 -15.61 -10.80 23.02
C ALA A 237 -17.08 -10.79 23.50
N THR A 238 -17.44 -10.03 24.55
CA THR A 238 -18.81 -9.93 25.07
C THR A 238 -19.38 -8.52 24.92
N ALA A 239 -20.72 -8.39 24.99
CA ALA A 239 -21.43 -7.11 24.91
C ALA A 239 -21.07 -6.06 25.98
N THR A 240 -20.22 -6.41 26.95
CA THR A 240 -19.66 -5.53 27.99
C THR A 240 -18.14 -5.35 27.94
N THR A 241 -17.43 -5.97 26.99
CA THR A 241 -15.96 -5.92 26.90
C THR A 241 -15.50 -4.58 26.33
N GLN A 242 -15.06 -3.67 27.19
CA GLN A 242 -14.79 -2.29 26.82
C GLN A 242 -13.37 -2.09 26.26
N GLY A 243 -13.26 -1.78 24.96
CA GLY A 243 -12.00 -1.37 24.32
C GLY A 243 -12.01 -1.54 22.81
N TYR A 244 -12.59 -2.64 22.32
CA TYR A 244 -12.73 -2.91 20.90
C TYR A 244 -13.64 -1.88 20.21
N TRP A 245 -13.15 -1.38 19.08
CA TRP A 245 -13.83 -0.46 18.17
C TRP A 245 -13.95 -1.13 16.78
N PRO A 246 -14.81 -2.16 16.64
CA PRO A 246 -15.21 -2.66 15.33
C PRO A 246 -16.08 -1.62 14.62
N GLY A 247 -15.76 -1.36 13.35
CA GLY A 247 -16.42 -0.40 12.49
C GLY A 247 -16.83 -0.99 11.14
N PHE A 248 -17.97 -0.53 10.64
CA PHE A 248 -18.37 -0.66 9.24
C PHE A 248 -18.88 0.70 8.77
N TRP A 249 -18.20 1.28 7.79
CA TRP A 249 -18.36 2.69 7.43
C TRP A 249 -17.98 2.92 5.97
N MET A 250 -18.21 4.14 5.48
CA MET A 250 -18.01 4.48 4.08
C MET A 250 -17.32 5.84 3.93
N MET A 251 -16.37 5.94 3.00
CA MET A 251 -15.63 7.17 2.72
C MET A 251 -15.56 7.47 1.21
N GLY A 252 -15.71 8.74 0.83
CA GLY A 252 -15.63 9.18 -0.56
C GLY A 252 -14.29 8.83 -1.23
N ASN A 253 -14.31 8.23 -2.42
CA ASN A 253 -13.18 7.54 -3.06
C ASN A 253 -11.94 8.41 -3.37
N LEU A 254 -12.07 9.74 -3.33
CA LEU A 254 -10.91 10.64 -3.40
C LEU A 254 -10.02 10.58 -2.15
N GLY A 255 -10.52 10.02 -1.04
CA GLY A 255 -9.76 9.70 0.16
C GLY A 255 -9.52 8.20 0.26
N ARG A 256 -8.42 7.81 0.92
CA ARG A 256 -8.10 6.43 1.28
C ARG A 256 -7.72 6.37 2.78
N PRO A 257 -8.52 5.72 3.64
CA PRO A 257 -8.16 5.56 5.05
C PRO A 257 -6.78 4.91 5.23
N GLY A 258 -6.00 5.43 6.18
CA GLY A 258 -4.58 5.12 6.36
C GLY A 258 -3.62 6.11 5.67
N TYR A 259 -4.11 6.90 4.71
CA TYR A 259 -3.29 7.81 3.90
C TYR A 259 -3.76 9.26 4.08
N LEU A 260 -3.36 9.88 5.19
CA LEU A 260 -3.86 11.20 5.63
C LEU A 260 -3.68 12.32 4.59
N GLY A 261 -2.66 12.27 3.75
CA GLY A 261 -2.49 13.21 2.63
C GLY A 261 -3.65 13.22 1.64
N THR A 262 -4.41 12.12 1.52
CA THR A 262 -5.62 12.04 0.69
C THR A 262 -6.82 12.76 1.33
N THR A 263 -6.92 12.76 2.66
CA THR A 263 -8.07 13.29 3.43
C THR A 263 -7.86 14.74 3.91
N ASP A 264 -6.61 15.19 4.08
CA ASP A 264 -6.19 16.54 4.48
C ASP A 264 -6.90 17.65 3.66
N GLY A 265 -7.77 18.44 4.32
CA GLY A 265 -8.57 19.50 3.67
C GLY A 265 -9.68 19.00 2.72
N MET A 266 -9.96 17.69 2.68
CA MET A 266 -11.06 17.11 1.89
C MET A 266 -12.09 16.40 2.79
N TRP A 267 -11.63 15.81 3.88
CA TRP A 267 -12.45 15.25 4.95
C TRP A 267 -12.68 16.28 6.06
N PRO A 268 -13.86 16.30 6.72
CA PRO A 268 -15.08 15.55 6.41
C PRO A 268 -16.05 16.40 5.54
N TYR A 269 -15.55 17.12 4.53
CA TYR A 269 -16.39 18.09 3.80
C TYR A 269 -17.51 17.40 3.00
N SER A 270 -18.72 17.97 3.03
CA SER A 270 -19.79 17.69 2.05
C SER A 270 -20.51 18.99 1.71
N TYR A 271 -19.88 19.75 0.82
CA TYR A 271 -20.15 21.18 0.67
C TYR A 271 -19.83 21.67 -0.74
N SER A 272 -20.54 22.70 -1.20
CA SER A 272 -20.29 23.28 -2.53
C SER A 272 -20.53 24.80 -2.62
N ASN A 273 -20.65 25.48 -1.48
CA ASN A 273 -20.73 26.93 -1.41
C ASN A 273 -19.33 27.55 -1.26
N CYS A 274 -19.18 28.79 -1.72
CA CYS A 274 -17.94 29.56 -1.63
C CYS A 274 -18.13 30.76 -0.69
N ASP A 275 -18.14 30.45 0.59
CA ASP A 275 -18.24 31.37 1.72
C ASP A 275 -17.15 31.03 2.76
N VAL A 276 -17.30 31.44 4.02
CA VAL A 276 -16.29 31.22 5.06
C VAL A 276 -16.10 29.72 5.40
N GLY A 277 -17.05 28.86 5.04
CA GLY A 277 -16.99 27.41 5.30
C GLY A 277 -15.82 26.69 4.64
N ILE A 278 -15.35 27.19 3.49
CA ILE A 278 -14.22 26.59 2.75
C ILE A 278 -12.84 27.14 3.15
N LEU A 279 -12.77 28.07 4.09
CA LEU A 279 -11.54 28.76 4.47
C LEU A 279 -10.86 28.11 5.70
N ASP A 280 -9.57 28.35 5.85
CA ASP A 280 -8.75 27.88 6.97
C ASP A 280 -9.37 28.26 8.33
N ALA A 281 -9.45 27.29 9.24
CA ALA A 281 -10.11 27.38 10.55
C ALA A 281 -11.56 27.93 10.53
N GLN A 282 -12.23 27.95 9.37
CA GLN A 282 -13.53 28.60 9.14
C GLN A 282 -13.49 30.12 9.42
N GLN A 283 -12.43 30.80 8.98
CA GLN A 283 -12.17 32.23 9.18
C GLN A 283 -11.91 32.99 7.87
N TYR A 284 -12.05 34.33 7.89
CA TYR A 284 -11.61 35.16 6.77
C TYR A 284 -10.07 35.29 6.75
N LEU A 285 -9.51 35.66 5.59
CA LEU A 285 -8.07 35.74 5.33
C LEU A 285 -7.27 36.74 6.21
N ASN A 286 -7.95 37.55 7.02
CA ASN A 286 -7.37 38.50 7.97
C ASN A 286 -7.37 37.98 9.42
N GLY A 287 -7.83 36.74 9.68
CA GLY A 287 -7.97 36.18 11.03
C GLY A 287 -9.19 36.68 11.81
N THR A 288 -10.11 37.42 11.18
CA THR A 288 -11.45 37.70 11.74
C THR A 288 -12.49 36.78 11.10
N GLY A 289 -13.69 36.70 11.66
CA GLY A 289 -14.76 35.90 11.10
C GLY A 289 -16.07 36.07 11.86
N PRO A 290 -17.08 35.24 11.58
CA PRO A 290 -18.30 35.16 12.36
C PRO A 290 -17.98 34.80 13.81
N HIS A 291 -18.62 35.45 14.80
CA HIS A 291 -18.27 35.26 16.22
C HIS A 291 -18.36 33.79 16.67
N ALA A 292 -19.36 33.05 16.18
CA ALA A 292 -19.53 31.63 16.51
C ALA A 292 -18.42 30.73 15.92
N ALA A 293 -17.68 31.21 14.90
CA ALA A 293 -16.55 30.49 14.32
C ALA A 293 -15.20 30.84 14.97
N ILE A 294 -15.04 32.05 15.54
CA ILE A 294 -13.76 32.53 16.09
C ILE A 294 -13.67 32.50 17.63
N ASP A 295 -14.79 32.48 18.36
CA ASP A 295 -14.84 32.30 19.82
C ASP A 295 -15.98 31.33 20.17
N SER A 296 -15.79 30.05 19.83
CA SER A 296 -16.76 28.98 20.07
C SER A 296 -16.62 28.43 21.49
N SER A 297 -17.67 28.57 22.30
CA SER A 297 -17.67 28.10 23.70
C SER A 297 -17.61 26.58 23.85
N LYS A 298 -17.82 25.83 22.75
CA LYS A 298 -17.69 24.38 22.64
C LYS A 298 -16.35 23.91 22.04
N SER A 299 -15.49 24.82 21.58
CA SER A 299 -14.19 24.41 21.03
C SER A 299 -13.24 23.94 22.14
N SER A 300 -12.59 22.80 21.89
CA SER A 300 -11.56 22.22 22.75
C SER A 300 -10.13 22.67 22.39
N ASN A 301 -9.94 23.45 21.31
CA ASN A 301 -8.62 23.90 20.88
C ASN A 301 -8.20 25.21 21.58
N SER A 302 -6.89 25.46 21.63
CA SER A 302 -6.29 26.61 22.32
C SER A 302 -6.60 27.98 21.71
N ALA A 303 -7.09 28.02 20.47
CA ALA A 303 -7.50 29.25 19.79
C ALA A 303 -8.98 29.58 20.02
N LYS A 304 -9.79 28.63 20.52
CA LYS A 304 -11.26 28.62 20.55
C LYS A 304 -11.98 28.70 19.19
N ASN A 305 -11.24 28.65 18.08
CA ASN A 305 -11.79 28.53 16.74
C ASN A 305 -12.73 27.32 16.68
N ILE A 306 -13.84 27.39 15.96
CA ILE A 306 -14.72 26.23 15.78
C ILE A 306 -14.09 25.15 14.90
N SER A 307 -13.14 25.53 14.03
CA SER A 307 -12.44 24.60 13.15
C SER A 307 -10.92 24.71 13.27
N THR A 308 -10.26 23.60 12.96
CA THR A 308 -8.81 23.43 12.75
C THR A 308 -8.51 22.75 11.41
N LEU A 309 -9.51 22.63 10.53
CA LEU A 309 -9.34 22.17 9.16
C LEU A 309 -8.60 23.26 8.34
N PRO A 310 -7.68 22.89 7.43
CA PRO A 310 -6.86 23.83 6.65
C PRO A 310 -7.62 24.55 5.51
N GLY A 311 -8.95 24.59 5.60
CA GLY A 311 -9.86 24.93 4.50
C GLY A 311 -10.14 23.75 3.56
N MET A 312 -11.06 23.96 2.62
CA MET A 312 -11.46 22.96 1.64
C MET A 312 -10.49 22.96 0.44
N ARG A 313 -9.91 21.81 0.11
CA ARG A 313 -8.89 21.64 -0.93
C ARG A 313 -9.42 21.88 -2.35
N PHE A 314 -10.68 21.50 -2.63
CA PHE A 314 -11.28 21.55 -3.97
C PHE A 314 -12.71 22.15 -3.95
N PRO A 315 -12.86 23.46 -3.68
CA PRO A 315 -14.15 24.14 -3.70
C PRO A 315 -14.64 24.43 -5.14
N SER A 316 -15.94 24.70 -5.29
CA SER A 316 -16.62 25.04 -6.56
C SER A 316 -16.18 26.38 -7.19
N CYS A 317 -15.34 27.16 -6.51
CA CYS A 317 -14.71 28.39 -6.98
C CYS A 317 -13.21 28.23 -7.25
N THR A 318 -12.73 26.99 -7.47
CA THR A 318 -11.35 26.73 -7.90
C THR A 318 -11.04 27.50 -9.19
N CYS A 319 -9.93 28.23 -9.21
CA CYS A 319 -9.56 29.07 -10.35
C CYS A 319 -9.20 28.23 -11.58
N SER A 320 -9.55 28.74 -12.77
CA SER A 320 -9.21 28.08 -14.04
C SER A 320 -7.71 27.83 -14.17
N GLY A 321 -7.33 26.61 -14.55
CA GLY A 321 -5.95 26.18 -14.70
C GLY A 321 -5.25 25.67 -13.43
N GLN A 322 -5.92 25.60 -12.27
CA GLN A 322 -5.40 24.88 -11.09
C GLN A 322 -5.73 23.38 -11.14
N ASN A 323 -4.99 22.57 -10.39
CA ASN A 323 -5.20 21.13 -10.33
C ASN A 323 -6.49 20.80 -9.54
N HIS A 324 -7.40 20.02 -10.13
CA HIS A 324 -8.73 19.74 -9.57
C HIS A 324 -9.23 18.33 -9.99
N PRO A 325 -9.93 17.57 -9.13
CA PRO A 325 -10.45 16.25 -9.50
C PRO A 325 -11.65 16.34 -10.46
N GLY A 326 -11.48 15.80 -11.67
CA GLY A 326 -12.51 15.77 -12.72
C GLY A 326 -12.49 17.00 -13.66
N PRO A 327 -13.26 16.95 -14.76
CA PRO A 327 -13.15 17.92 -15.86
C PRO A 327 -13.76 19.30 -15.55
N ASN A 328 -14.55 19.43 -14.48
CA ASN A 328 -15.22 20.67 -14.11
C ASN A 328 -14.67 21.22 -12.78
N PRO A 329 -13.83 22.28 -12.79
CA PRO A 329 -13.36 22.94 -11.56
C PRO A 329 -14.45 23.73 -10.81
N GLN A 330 -15.69 23.73 -11.30
CA GLN A 330 -16.85 24.27 -10.58
C GLN A 330 -17.67 23.20 -9.83
N THR A 331 -17.38 21.90 -9.99
CA THR A 331 -17.95 20.84 -9.15
C THR A 331 -17.08 20.68 -7.91
N ALA A 332 -17.51 21.18 -6.75
CA ALA A 332 -16.76 20.98 -5.50
C ALA A 332 -16.53 19.49 -5.19
N ARG A 333 -15.33 19.12 -4.73
CA ARG A 333 -14.90 17.74 -4.50
C ARG A 333 -14.41 17.52 -3.06
N SER A 334 -14.74 16.39 -2.47
CA SER A 334 -14.47 16.14 -1.04
C SER A 334 -14.35 14.66 -0.67
N VAL A 335 -14.20 14.41 0.63
CA VAL A 335 -14.11 13.08 1.24
C VAL A 335 -15.06 13.05 2.45
N PRO A 336 -16.38 12.92 2.23
CA PRO A 336 -17.33 12.74 3.31
C PRO A 336 -17.24 11.32 3.90
N GLU A 337 -17.80 11.13 5.09
CA GLU A 337 -17.73 9.89 5.88
C GLU A 337 -19.09 9.55 6.49
N LEU A 338 -19.59 8.34 6.25
CA LEU A 338 -20.91 7.86 6.67
C LEU A 338 -20.80 6.48 7.34
N ASP A 339 -21.14 6.40 8.62
CA ASP A 339 -20.87 5.25 9.46
C ASP A 339 -22.11 4.35 9.57
N VAL A 340 -22.01 3.10 9.11
CA VAL A 340 -23.07 2.10 9.26
C VAL A 340 -23.18 1.69 10.72
N PHE A 341 -22.02 1.41 11.34
CA PHE A 341 -21.83 1.37 12.77
C PHE A 341 -20.37 1.61 13.17
N GLU A 342 -20.17 2.16 14.38
CA GLU A 342 -18.95 2.02 15.16
C GLU A 342 -19.33 1.58 16.59
N MET A 343 -18.71 0.53 17.14
CA MET A 343 -19.15 0.04 18.46
C MET A 343 -18.46 0.73 19.62
N GLN A 344 -19.28 1.28 20.52
CA GLN A 344 -18.86 1.81 21.82
C GLN A 344 -19.56 1.08 22.97
N VAL A 345 -18.83 0.80 24.05
CA VAL A 345 -19.41 0.19 25.26
C VAL A 345 -19.88 1.29 26.22
N LYS A 346 -21.16 1.27 26.59
CA LYS A 346 -21.71 2.13 27.64
C LYS A 346 -21.71 1.37 28.97
N PRO A 347 -20.94 1.79 29.99
CA PRO A 347 -20.83 1.08 31.26
C PRO A 347 -22.19 0.75 31.87
N LYS A 348 -22.40 -0.53 32.21
CA LYS A 348 -23.64 -1.10 32.76
C LYS A 348 -24.89 -1.01 31.85
N LYS A 349 -24.79 -0.54 30.61
CA LYS A 349 -25.87 -0.57 29.60
C LYS A 349 -25.61 -1.57 28.45
N GLY A 350 -24.35 -1.94 28.23
CA GLY A 350 -23.91 -2.81 27.13
C GLY A 350 -23.39 -2.03 25.93
N THR A 351 -23.25 -2.70 24.79
CA THR A 351 -22.70 -2.13 23.55
C THR A 351 -23.76 -1.38 22.74
N TYR A 352 -23.36 -0.24 22.18
CA TYR A 352 -24.18 0.59 21.30
C TYR A 352 -23.42 0.83 19.99
N ALA A 353 -24.11 0.67 18.86
CA ALA A 353 -23.66 1.19 17.58
C ALA A 353 -23.77 2.72 17.62
N SER A 354 -22.65 3.43 17.47
CA SER A 354 -22.65 4.80 16.94
C SER A 354 -23.03 4.73 15.47
N GLN A 355 -23.98 5.55 15.07
CA GLN A 355 -24.48 5.62 13.70
C GLN A 355 -24.46 7.10 13.31
N SER A 356 -23.58 7.46 12.38
CA SER A 356 -23.09 8.83 12.20
C SER A 356 -22.99 9.25 10.75
N TYR A 357 -23.08 10.56 10.54
CA TYR A 357 -22.55 11.24 9.37
C TYR A 357 -21.58 12.33 9.84
N GLN A 358 -20.32 12.28 9.41
CA GLN A 358 -19.33 13.31 9.73
C GLN A 358 -19.38 14.40 8.65
N ILE A 359 -19.39 15.67 9.05
CA ILE A 359 -19.53 16.78 8.11
C ILE A 359 -18.64 17.98 8.45
N ALA A 360 -18.24 18.71 7.41
CA ALA A 360 -17.73 20.07 7.44
C ALA A 360 -18.36 20.89 6.30
N PRO A 361 -18.51 22.23 6.45
CA PRO A 361 -18.19 23.06 7.62
C PRO A 361 -19.18 22.93 8.80
N PHE A 362 -18.89 23.62 9.90
CA PHE A 362 -19.53 23.40 11.21
C PHE A 362 -20.57 24.46 11.62
N ASP A 363 -21.64 24.01 12.27
CA ASP A 363 -22.67 24.81 12.92
C ASP A 363 -22.17 25.46 14.22
N ASP A 364 -22.79 26.59 14.59
CA ASP A 364 -22.65 27.19 15.92
C ASP A 364 -22.75 26.14 17.05
N ASN A 365 -21.64 25.93 17.76
CA ASN A 365 -21.50 24.98 18.86
C ASN A 365 -21.74 23.49 18.49
N TYR A 366 -21.66 23.13 17.21
CA TYR A 366 -21.96 21.81 16.62
C TYR A 366 -23.39 21.34 16.96
N ARG A 367 -24.40 22.05 16.43
CA ARG A 367 -25.82 21.97 16.82
C ARG A 367 -26.81 21.77 15.66
N TRP A 368 -26.51 20.84 14.76
CA TRP A 368 -27.44 20.31 13.74
C TRP A 368 -28.85 19.90 14.23
N TYR A 369 -29.03 19.59 15.52
CA TYR A 369 -30.21 18.89 16.06
C TYR A 369 -31.32 19.80 16.64
N ASP A 370 -31.19 21.13 16.59
CA ASP A 370 -32.17 22.05 17.20
C ASP A 370 -33.47 22.21 16.39
N ASN A 371 -33.46 21.82 15.11
CA ASN A 371 -34.63 21.83 14.23
C ASN A 371 -35.47 20.55 14.42
N SER A 372 -36.77 20.67 14.72
CA SER A 372 -37.68 19.53 14.92
C SER A 372 -37.93 18.68 13.67
N SER A 373 -37.51 19.14 12.49
CA SER A 373 -37.54 18.40 11.23
C SER A 373 -36.18 17.80 10.81
N ALA A 374 -35.12 17.97 11.60
CA ALA A 374 -33.77 17.51 11.27
C ALA A 374 -33.60 15.98 11.29
N TYR A 375 -34.28 15.29 12.21
CA TYR A 375 -34.14 13.84 12.39
C TYR A 375 -35.36 13.20 13.06
N ILE A 376 -35.52 11.89 12.90
CA ILE A 376 -36.51 11.06 13.59
C ILE A 376 -35.79 9.89 14.27
N ILE A 377 -36.12 9.61 15.54
CA ILE A 377 -35.78 8.35 16.22
C ILE A 377 -37.04 7.50 16.32
N TYR A 378 -36.98 6.25 15.84
CA TYR A 378 -38.13 5.34 15.79
C TYR A 378 -38.35 4.58 17.11
N ASP A 379 -37.28 4.01 17.68
CA ASP A 379 -37.29 3.31 18.97
C ASP A 379 -36.48 4.10 20.00
N LYS A 380 -37.15 4.82 20.89
CA LYS A 380 -36.55 5.66 21.93
C LYS A 380 -36.14 4.90 23.20
N GLU A 381 -36.42 3.60 23.29
CA GLU A 381 -35.93 2.76 24.38
C GLU A 381 -34.53 2.20 24.03
N LYS A 382 -34.27 1.97 22.74
CA LYS A 382 -32.98 1.46 22.24
C LYS A 382 -32.06 2.52 21.64
N THR A 383 -32.61 3.59 21.07
CA THR A 383 -31.85 4.63 20.35
C THR A 383 -31.98 5.99 21.04
N GLU A 384 -30.85 6.63 21.31
CA GLU A 384 -30.76 8.00 21.84
C GLU A 384 -29.85 8.85 20.93
N ARG A 385 -30.06 10.19 20.86
CA ARG A 385 -29.11 11.09 20.17
C ARG A 385 -27.75 10.98 20.87
N ASN A 386 -26.65 10.90 20.11
CA ASN A 386 -25.31 10.86 20.71
C ASN A 386 -25.08 12.14 21.55
N PRO A 387 -24.65 12.07 22.82
CA PRO A 387 -24.30 13.28 23.57
C PRO A 387 -23.18 14.09 22.90
N TYR A 388 -22.22 13.41 22.25
CA TYR A 388 -21.21 14.03 21.38
C TYR A 388 -21.85 14.50 20.07
N SER A 389 -21.43 15.65 19.57
CA SER A 389 -21.89 16.21 18.28
C SER A 389 -20.76 16.77 17.43
N GLY A 390 -19.50 16.54 17.79
CA GLY A 390 -18.34 17.03 17.05
C GLY A 390 -17.25 17.68 17.92
N GLY A 391 -16.24 18.17 17.21
CA GLY A 391 -15.07 18.87 17.72
C GLY A 391 -14.36 19.61 16.58
N PRO A 392 -13.19 20.21 16.81
CA PRO A 392 -12.59 21.16 15.86
C PRO A 392 -12.08 20.55 14.54
N THR A 393 -12.26 19.24 14.32
CA THR A 393 -11.94 18.53 13.07
C THR A 393 -13.18 17.95 12.37
N GLN A 394 -14.34 17.85 13.03
CA GLN A 394 -15.56 17.24 12.47
C GLN A 394 -16.82 17.65 13.25
N GLU A 395 -17.94 17.90 12.57
CA GLU A 395 -19.27 17.88 13.18
C GLU A 395 -19.92 16.51 12.95
N ALA A 396 -20.44 15.90 14.02
CA ALA A 396 -20.91 14.52 14.04
C ALA A 396 -22.45 14.46 14.17
N LEU A 397 -23.13 14.22 13.06
CA LEU A 397 -24.59 14.05 13.00
C LEU A 397 -24.92 12.59 13.34
N SER A 398 -25.16 12.30 14.62
CA SER A 398 -25.19 10.92 15.12
C SER A 398 -26.25 10.60 16.17
N CYS A 399 -26.75 9.36 16.08
CA CYS A 399 -27.51 8.68 17.13
C CYS A 399 -26.79 7.38 17.52
N VAL A 400 -27.19 6.81 18.67
CA VAL A 400 -26.52 5.66 19.28
C VAL A 400 -27.55 4.61 19.70
N SER A 401 -27.45 3.41 19.15
CA SER A 401 -28.50 2.36 19.24
C SER A 401 -27.98 1.09 19.91
N LYS A 402 -28.73 0.54 20.89
CA LYS A 402 -28.30 -0.69 21.58
C LYS A 402 -28.29 -1.89 20.62
N VAL A 403 -27.18 -2.63 20.63
CA VAL A 403 -26.99 -3.89 19.90
C VAL A 403 -27.56 -5.07 20.70
N PRO A 404 -28.11 -6.13 20.07
CA PRO A 404 -28.50 -7.36 20.75
C PRO A 404 -27.30 -8.03 21.45
N ASP A 405 -27.45 -8.38 22.73
CA ASP A 405 -26.36 -8.99 23.52
C ASP A 405 -25.97 -10.40 22.99
N SER A 406 -26.79 -11.01 22.12
CA SER A 406 -26.56 -12.28 21.41
C SER A 406 -25.61 -12.18 20.21
N ALA A 407 -25.27 -10.97 19.75
CA ALA A 407 -24.51 -10.73 18.52
C ALA A 407 -22.97 -10.74 18.73
N PHE A 408 -22.49 -11.52 19.69
CA PHE A 408 -21.10 -11.49 20.15
C PHE A 408 -20.48 -12.89 20.19
N PHE A 409 -19.16 -12.98 19.96
CA PHE A 409 -18.41 -14.24 20.00
C PHE A 409 -18.48 -14.94 21.37
N GLY A 410 -18.56 -14.17 22.46
CA GLY A 410 -18.74 -14.65 23.83
C GLY A 410 -20.20 -14.82 24.27
N SER A 411 -21.16 -14.83 23.35
CA SER A 411 -22.57 -15.15 23.62
C SER A 411 -23.13 -16.13 22.58
N ASP A 412 -24.37 -15.96 22.11
CA ASP A 412 -25.07 -16.91 21.24
C ASP A 412 -24.59 -16.89 19.78
N GLN A 413 -23.68 -15.96 19.43
CA GLN A 413 -23.11 -15.78 18.08
C GLN A 413 -24.17 -15.54 16.97
N VAL A 414 -25.32 -14.97 17.34
CA VAL A 414 -26.41 -14.66 16.39
C VAL A 414 -26.10 -13.35 15.68
N GLY A 415 -25.60 -13.44 14.45
CA GLY A 415 -25.24 -12.29 13.61
C GLY A 415 -26.38 -11.26 13.52
N SER A 416 -26.05 -10.00 13.76
CA SER A 416 -27.03 -8.90 13.71
C SER A 416 -26.89 -8.13 12.40
N VAL A 417 -28.00 -7.99 11.67
CA VAL A 417 -28.02 -7.23 10.41
C VAL A 417 -28.03 -5.73 10.72
N MET A 418 -26.97 -5.03 10.32
CA MET A 418 -26.82 -3.59 10.47
C MET A 418 -26.62 -2.94 9.10
N GLY A 419 -27.13 -1.72 8.91
CA GLY A 419 -27.14 -1.09 7.59
C GLY A 419 -27.51 0.39 7.58
N VAL A 420 -27.24 1.04 6.45
CA VAL A 420 -27.65 2.43 6.18
C VAL A 420 -28.26 2.56 4.79
N GLU A 421 -29.42 3.20 4.72
CA GLU A 421 -30.15 3.55 3.50
C GLU A 421 -29.99 5.05 3.30
N TYR A 422 -29.26 5.48 2.27
CA TYR A 422 -29.07 6.91 2.00
C TYR A 422 -29.37 7.25 0.55
N MET A 423 -30.06 8.37 0.38
CA MET A 423 -30.42 8.93 -0.92
C MET A 423 -29.85 10.35 -1.03
N PRO A 424 -28.76 10.56 -1.79
CA PRO A 424 -28.19 11.88 -2.03
C PRO A 424 -29.10 12.73 -2.92
N ASP A 425 -29.20 14.02 -2.62
CA ASP A 425 -29.98 14.96 -3.43
C ASP A 425 -29.19 15.49 -4.63
N PHE A 426 -29.01 14.65 -5.64
CA PHE A 426 -28.34 15.02 -6.90
C PHE A 426 -29.00 16.22 -7.60
N ASP A 427 -30.31 16.40 -7.41
CA ASP A 427 -31.11 17.45 -8.03
C ASP A 427 -31.16 18.76 -7.23
N ARG A 428 -30.64 18.77 -5.99
CA ARG A 428 -30.62 19.91 -5.05
C ARG A 428 -32.01 20.50 -4.76
N LYS A 429 -33.00 19.63 -4.54
CA LYS A 429 -34.41 19.94 -4.21
C LYS A 429 -34.74 19.93 -2.71
N GLY A 430 -33.76 19.66 -1.84
CA GLY A 430 -33.93 19.48 -0.39
C GLY A 430 -34.62 18.17 -0.01
N GLN A 431 -34.28 17.07 -0.68
CA GLN A 431 -34.96 15.77 -0.55
C GLN A 431 -34.09 14.63 -0.02
N GLY A 432 -32.81 14.89 0.29
CA GLY A 432 -31.90 13.87 0.78
C GLY A 432 -32.21 13.41 2.21
N TYR A 433 -32.04 12.10 2.43
CA TYR A 433 -32.17 11.47 3.74
C TYR A 433 -31.17 10.32 3.90
N ALA A 434 -30.86 9.99 5.16
CA ALA A 434 -30.13 8.78 5.54
C ALA A 434 -30.87 8.09 6.70
N THR A 435 -31.14 6.80 6.59
CA THR A 435 -31.86 5.97 7.57
C THR A 435 -30.99 4.80 8.00
N TRP A 436 -30.76 4.65 9.29
CA TRP A 436 -29.92 3.58 9.84
C TRP A 436 -30.72 2.42 10.40
N TYR A 437 -30.05 1.27 10.49
CA TYR A 437 -30.62 -0.01 10.88
C TYR A 437 -29.70 -0.74 11.86
N VAL A 438 -30.30 -1.38 12.86
CA VAL A 438 -29.67 -2.38 13.76
C VAL A 438 -30.67 -3.51 13.95
N ASP A 439 -30.21 -4.77 13.98
CA ASP A 439 -31.07 -5.95 14.11
C ASP A 439 -32.20 -5.99 13.03
N GLY A 440 -31.84 -5.59 11.82
CA GLY A 440 -32.74 -5.48 10.65
C GLY A 440 -33.82 -4.39 10.74
N LYS A 441 -33.83 -3.55 11.78
CA LYS A 441 -34.90 -2.58 12.08
C LYS A 441 -34.38 -1.14 12.03
N LYS A 442 -35.17 -0.23 11.47
CA LYS A 442 -34.84 1.21 11.47
C LYS A 442 -34.63 1.74 12.89
N THR A 443 -33.49 2.39 13.12
CA THR A 443 -33.15 3.03 14.40
C THR A 443 -33.52 4.52 14.38
N TRP A 444 -32.98 5.25 13.40
CA TRP A 444 -33.20 6.67 13.20
C TRP A 444 -33.03 7.09 11.73
N THR A 445 -33.53 8.28 11.39
CA THR A 445 -33.37 8.93 10.08
C THR A 445 -32.88 10.36 10.25
N LEU A 446 -31.89 10.76 9.46
CA LEU A 446 -31.38 12.13 9.27
C LEU A 446 -31.96 12.71 7.96
N PHE A 447 -32.26 14.00 7.95
CA PHE A 447 -32.72 14.75 6.78
C PHE A 447 -31.80 15.94 6.46
N GLU A 448 -31.77 16.41 5.21
CA GLU A 448 -30.96 17.59 4.82
C GLU A 448 -31.35 18.91 5.52
N THR A 449 -32.51 18.96 6.15
CA THR A 449 -32.95 20.02 7.08
C THR A 449 -32.10 20.13 8.36
N ALA A 450 -31.31 19.10 8.70
CA ALA A 450 -30.29 19.12 9.75
C ALA A 450 -29.00 19.85 9.31
N MET A 451 -28.78 19.95 8.01
CA MET A 451 -27.54 20.40 7.36
C MET A 451 -27.71 21.76 6.66
N ALA A 452 -28.78 22.47 7.04
CA ALA A 452 -29.19 23.77 6.54
C ALA A 452 -28.11 24.86 6.71
N PRO A 453 -28.25 26.00 6.01
CA PRO A 453 -27.42 27.18 6.23
C PRO A 453 -27.45 27.67 7.68
N ASN A 454 -26.31 28.16 8.17
CA ASN A 454 -26.18 28.70 9.52
C ASN A 454 -25.67 30.14 9.47
N GLU A 455 -26.55 31.11 9.76
CA GLU A 455 -26.23 32.55 9.72
C GLU A 455 -25.15 32.96 10.73
N LYS A 456 -25.03 32.26 11.87
CA LYS A 456 -24.08 32.60 12.93
C LYS A 456 -22.64 32.24 12.58
N THR A 457 -22.47 31.14 11.83
CA THR A 457 -21.17 30.69 11.29
C THR A 457 -21.00 31.05 9.81
N GLN A 458 -21.99 31.71 9.20
CA GLN A 458 -22.06 32.19 7.82
C GLN A 458 -21.76 31.12 6.75
N ILE A 459 -22.28 29.91 6.96
CA ILE A 459 -22.18 28.78 6.04
C ILE A 459 -23.52 28.51 5.34
N GLY A 460 -23.47 28.12 4.08
CA GLY A 460 -24.61 27.65 3.29
C GLY A 460 -25.05 26.21 3.57
N GLN A 461 -25.86 25.67 2.66
CA GLN A 461 -26.39 24.31 2.75
C GLN A 461 -25.27 23.28 2.55
N ARG A 462 -25.20 22.30 3.45
CA ARG A 462 -24.39 21.08 3.30
C ARG A 462 -25.29 19.93 2.81
N THR A 463 -24.72 18.92 2.17
CA THR A 463 -25.48 17.81 1.56
C THR A 463 -25.06 16.46 2.10
N LEU A 464 -25.88 15.44 1.84
CA LEU A 464 -25.43 14.04 1.89
C LEU A 464 -24.36 13.76 0.81
N PRO A 465 -23.64 12.62 0.87
CA PRO A 465 -22.52 12.34 -0.03
C PRO A 465 -22.96 12.18 -1.49
N LEU A 466 -22.51 13.10 -2.35
CA LEU A 466 -22.66 13.00 -3.81
C LEU A 466 -21.48 12.26 -4.48
N GLU A 467 -20.31 12.26 -3.81
CA GLU A 467 -19.11 11.51 -4.20
C GLU A 467 -19.37 9.99 -4.20
N PRO A 468 -18.68 9.21 -5.07
CA PRO A 468 -18.70 7.75 -4.97
C PRO A 468 -18.03 7.30 -3.67
N MET A 469 -18.78 6.59 -2.83
CA MET A 469 -18.38 6.12 -1.51
C MET A 469 -17.81 4.69 -1.58
N SER A 470 -16.61 4.48 -1.07
CA SER A 470 -16.02 3.16 -0.85
C SER A 470 -16.40 2.60 0.52
N LEU A 471 -16.44 1.28 0.66
CA LEU A 471 -16.79 0.56 1.90
C LEU A 471 -15.53 0.22 2.71
N ILE A 472 -15.57 0.37 4.03
CA ILE A 472 -14.47 0.06 4.95
C ILE A 472 -14.97 -0.76 6.14
N LEU A 473 -14.27 -1.86 6.43
CA LEU A 473 -14.54 -2.78 7.53
C LEU A 473 -13.26 -2.91 8.37
N ASN A 474 -13.29 -2.60 9.67
CA ASN A 474 -12.12 -2.71 10.54
C ASN A 474 -12.46 -3.17 11.95
N LEU A 475 -11.45 -3.70 12.65
CA LEU A 475 -11.47 -3.94 14.10
C LEU A 475 -10.31 -3.15 14.72
N GLY A 476 -10.60 -2.03 15.37
CA GLY A 476 -9.59 -1.19 15.99
C GLY A 476 -9.61 -1.15 17.52
N ILE A 477 -8.60 -0.54 18.13
CA ILE A 477 -8.58 -0.03 19.50
C ILE A 477 -7.91 1.35 19.47
N SER A 478 -8.66 2.39 19.85
CA SER A 478 -8.09 3.72 20.09
C SER A 478 -8.70 4.42 21.29
N LYS A 479 -7.82 5.06 22.08
CA LYS A 479 -8.21 5.97 23.16
C LYS A 479 -8.82 7.28 22.64
N GLY A 480 -8.62 7.61 21.36
CA GLY A 480 -9.31 8.71 20.68
C GLY A 480 -10.81 8.46 20.51
N PHE A 481 -11.24 7.20 20.45
CA PHE A 481 -12.64 6.80 20.32
C PHE A 481 -13.31 6.49 21.67
N GLN A 482 -12.74 5.56 22.47
CA GLN A 482 -13.30 5.21 23.78
C GLN A 482 -12.21 4.88 24.81
N ASN A 483 -12.56 4.95 26.11
CA ASN A 483 -11.68 4.41 27.15
C ASN A 483 -11.59 2.88 27.02
N ILE A 484 -10.41 2.31 27.25
CA ILE A 484 -10.14 0.86 27.22
C ILE A 484 -10.07 0.32 28.65
N ASP A 485 -10.69 -0.83 28.89
CA ASP A 485 -10.56 -1.62 30.12
C ASP A 485 -9.50 -2.72 29.93
N TRP A 486 -8.23 -2.37 30.16
CA TRP A 486 -7.09 -3.26 29.94
C TRP A 486 -7.06 -4.48 30.87
N ASP A 487 -7.82 -4.48 31.97
CA ASP A 487 -7.88 -5.60 32.91
C ASP A 487 -8.88 -6.69 32.46
N ASN A 488 -9.83 -6.36 31.56
CA ASN A 488 -10.92 -7.25 31.11
C ASN A 488 -10.95 -7.48 29.58
N ILE A 489 -9.92 -7.07 28.84
CA ILE A 489 -9.83 -7.21 27.37
C ILE A 489 -9.08 -8.50 26.98
N GLU A 490 -9.73 -9.37 26.20
CA GLU A 490 -9.26 -10.74 25.90
C GLU A 490 -8.76 -10.89 24.46
N PHE A 491 -7.50 -11.30 24.28
CA PHE A 491 -6.89 -11.55 22.96
C PHE A 491 -6.59 -13.05 22.73
N PRO A 492 -6.72 -13.56 21.49
CA PRO A 492 -7.16 -12.86 20.28
C PRO A 492 -8.67 -12.58 20.28
N ALA A 493 -9.06 -11.50 19.62
CA ALA A 493 -10.46 -11.14 19.41
C ALA A 493 -10.81 -11.21 17.93
N HIS A 494 -12.06 -11.53 17.61
CA HIS A 494 -12.54 -11.71 16.24
C HIS A 494 -13.73 -10.79 15.97
N LEU A 495 -13.74 -10.17 14.80
CA LEU A 495 -14.90 -9.52 14.18
C LEU A 495 -15.24 -10.31 12.93
N ALA A 496 -16.47 -10.79 12.80
CA ALA A 496 -16.89 -11.60 11.66
C ALA A 496 -18.05 -10.98 10.91
N PHE A 497 -17.96 -10.98 9.58
CA PHE A 497 -19.01 -10.59 8.66
C PHE A 497 -19.44 -11.82 7.85
N ASP A 498 -20.72 -12.15 7.97
CA ASP A 498 -21.42 -13.24 7.27
C ASP A 498 -21.61 -12.90 5.79
N TYR A 499 -22.01 -11.64 5.52
CA TYR A 499 -22.08 -11.07 4.19
C TYR A 499 -21.95 -9.55 4.23
N VAL A 500 -21.64 -8.95 3.07
CA VAL A 500 -21.91 -7.53 2.77
C VAL A 500 -22.81 -7.50 1.53
N ARG A 501 -23.92 -6.76 1.57
CA ARG A 501 -24.87 -6.60 0.45
C ARG A 501 -25.21 -5.13 0.22
N VAL A 502 -25.37 -4.78 -1.05
CA VAL A 502 -25.72 -3.43 -1.52
C VAL A 502 -26.90 -3.51 -2.46
N TYR A 503 -27.89 -2.67 -2.21
CA TYR A 503 -29.10 -2.52 -2.99
C TYR A 503 -29.19 -1.10 -3.56
N GLN A 504 -29.78 -0.97 -4.76
CA GLN A 504 -30.18 0.32 -5.32
C GLN A 504 -31.63 0.25 -5.83
N LYS A 505 -32.29 1.40 -5.88
CA LYS A 505 -33.74 1.52 -6.10
C LYS A 505 -34.14 1.04 -7.50
N ARG A 506 -35.19 0.20 -7.56
CA ARG A 506 -35.63 -0.47 -8.80
C ARG A 506 -36.06 0.54 -9.85
N GLY A 507 -35.53 0.39 -11.06
CA GLY A 507 -35.86 1.23 -12.22
C GLY A 507 -35.06 2.53 -12.32
N GLU A 508 -34.20 2.85 -11.36
CA GLU A 508 -33.24 3.96 -11.44
C GLU A 508 -31.87 3.46 -11.97
N PRO A 509 -31.03 4.32 -12.59
CA PRO A 509 -29.72 3.91 -13.08
C PRO A 509 -28.78 3.48 -11.94
N GLN A 510 -28.14 2.32 -12.08
CA GLN A 510 -27.19 1.83 -11.07
C GLN A 510 -25.96 2.76 -10.97
N ARG A 511 -25.64 3.17 -9.76
CA ARG A 511 -24.53 4.07 -9.42
C ARG A 511 -23.49 3.32 -8.58
N ILE A 512 -22.81 2.38 -9.21
CA ILE A 512 -21.86 1.43 -8.59
C ILE A 512 -20.41 1.58 -9.11
N SER A 513 -20.03 2.78 -9.54
CA SER A 513 -18.70 3.10 -10.08
C SER A 513 -17.92 3.98 -9.11
N CYS A 514 -16.62 3.71 -8.96
CA CYS A 514 -15.66 4.64 -8.34
C CYS A 514 -15.31 5.82 -9.26
N ASP A 515 -15.60 5.72 -10.56
CA ASP A 515 -15.38 6.76 -11.57
C ASP A 515 -16.70 7.07 -12.32
N PRO A 516 -17.70 7.68 -11.64
CA PRO A 516 -18.96 8.08 -12.28
C PRO A 516 -18.77 9.37 -13.11
N PRO A 517 -19.51 9.60 -14.20
CA PRO A 517 -19.25 10.74 -15.11
C PRO A 517 -19.42 12.13 -14.48
N ASP A 518 -20.20 12.26 -13.41
CA ASP A 518 -20.46 13.51 -12.68
C ASP A 518 -19.48 13.76 -11.52
N PHE A 519 -18.93 12.70 -10.92
CA PHE A 519 -17.91 12.76 -9.85
C PHE A 519 -16.68 11.87 -10.15
N PRO A 520 -16.01 11.99 -11.31
CA PRO A 520 -14.92 11.10 -11.69
C PRO A 520 -13.70 11.27 -10.77
N THR A 521 -13.03 10.17 -10.43
CA THR A 521 -11.90 10.11 -9.49
C THR A 521 -10.63 9.49 -10.10
N SER A 522 -10.78 8.59 -11.08
CA SER A 522 -9.70 7.73 -11.59
C SER A 522 -8.50 8.51 -12.10
N TYR A 523 -8.73 9.52 -12.95
CA TYR A 523 -7.67 10.39 -13.48
C TYR A 523 -6.90 11.16 -12.39
N TYR A 524 -7.60 11.60 -11.33
CA TYR A 524 -6.96 12.31 -10.23
C TYR A 524 -6.11 11.36 -9.37
N ILE A 525 -6.66 10.19 -9.00
CA ILE A 525 -5.95 9.17 -8.22
C ILE A 525 -4.70 8.69 -8.98
N HIS A 526 -4.83 8.39 -10.27
CA HIS A 526 -3.73 7.93 -11.12
C HIS A 526 -2.59 8.95 -11.26
N ASN A 527 -2.90 10.25 -11.28
CA ASN A 527 -1.88 11.31 -11.37
C ASN A 527 -1.25 11.68 -10.01
N ASN A 528 -1.75 11.15 -8.89
CA ASN A 528 -1.28 11.47 -7.54
C ASN A 528 -0.92 10.21 -6.72
N LEU A 529 -0.55 9.10 -7.37
CA LEU A 529 -0.41 7.77 -6.75
C LEU A 529 0.42 7.74 -5.45
N ASP A 530 1.51 8.49 -5.35
CA ASP A 530 2.32 8.59 -4.11
C ASP A 530 1.45 8.94 -2.89
N LEU A 531 0.52 9.90 -3.04
CA LEU A 531 -0.44 10.31 -2.01
C LEU A 531 -1.35 9.15 -1.51
N TYR A 532 -1.61 8.15 -2.37
CA TYR A 532 -2.52 7.02 -2.11
C TYR A 532 -1.81 5.71 -1.72
N TYR A 533 -0.47 5.69 -1.75
CA TYR A 533 0.36 4.52 -1.42
C TYR A 533 1.50 4.83 -0.43
N ASN A 534 1.64 6.07 0.03
CA ASN A 534 2.65 6.50 1.00
C ASN A 534 1.99 7.11 2.25
N SER A 535 1.74 6.26 3.25
CA SER A 535 1.07 6.64 4.52
C SER A 535 1.87 7.64 5.37
N ASN A 536 3.15 7.86 5.08
CA ASN A 536 3.96 8.91 5.72
C ASN A 536 3.57 10.33 5.27
N ILE A 537 2.87 10.49 4.14
CA ILE A 537 2.40 11.79 3.68
C ILE A 537 1.15 12.16 4.49
N THR A 538 1.34 12.97 5.54
CA THR A 538 0.28 13.37 6.48
C THR A 538 -0.48 14.64 6.08
N ARG A 539 0.05 15.40 5.10
CA ARG A 539 -0.57 16.56 4.44
C ARG A 539 -0.08 16.60 3.00
N LYS A 540 -0.86 17.14 2.04
CA LYS A 540 -0.36 17.27 0.66
C LYS A 540 0.85 18.20 0.62
N PRO A 541 2.00 17.80 0.02
CA PRO A 541 3.15 18.68 -0.12
C PRO A 541 2.82 19.91 -0.98
N SER A 542 3.16 21.10 -0.49
CA SER A 542 3.00 22.38 -1.21
C SER A 542 3.97 22.55 -2.38
N SER A 543 4.96 21.67 -2.52
CA SER A 543 5.93 21.64 -3.63
C SER A 543 5.36 21.14 -4.95
N LEU A 544 4.21 20.43 -4.96
CA LEU A 544 3.56 19.97 -6.19
C LEU A 544 2.66 21.06 -6.81
N THR A 545 3.34 22.11 -7.29
CA THR A 545 2.88 23.10 -8.29
C THR A 545 1.46 23.64 -8.15
N ASP A 546 1.15 24.28 -7.03
CA ASP A 546 0.07 25.28 -6.97
C ASP A 546 0.43 26.36 -5.95
N PRO A 547 0.56 27.65 -6.34
CA PRO A 547 0.54 28.74 -5.37
C PRO A 547 -0.79 28.70 -4.60
N PRO A 548 -0.81 28.94 -3.28
CA PRO A 548 -2.05 28.96 -2.52
C PRO A 548 -3.07 29.91 -3.17
N ALA A 549 -4.32 29.47 -3.34
CA ALA A 549 -5.37 30.27 -3.98
C ALA A 549 -5.53 31.66 -3.32
N LEU A 550 -5.21 31.77 -2.02
CA LEU A 550 -5.06 33.00 -1.25
C LEU A 550 -4.24 34.08 -1.98
N GLU A 551 -3.15 33.72 -2.66
CA GLU A 551 -2.23 34.71 -3.25
C GLU A 551 -2.78 35.32 -4.54
N LYS A 552 -3.60 34.58 -5.29
CA LYS A 552 -4.36 35.14 -6.44
C LYS A 552 -5.59 35.93 -5.97
N LEU A 553 -6.27 35.47 -4.90
CA LEU A 553 -7.38 36.20 -4.27
C LEU A 553 -6.98 37.61 -3.81
N LYS A 554 -5.75 37.80 -3.30
CA LYS A 554 -5.19 39.12 -2.95
C LYS A 554 -5.25 40.13 -4.10
N MET A 555 -5.10 39.70 -5.36
CA MET A 555 -5.08 40.62 -6.52
C MET A 555 -6.46 41.00 -7.04
N HIS A 556 -7.52 40.23 -6.74
CA HIS A 556 -8.88 40.49 -7.25
C HIS A 556 -9.75 41.28 -6.26
N TRP A 557 -9.55 41.12 -4.95
CA TRP A 557 -10.30 41.89 -3.95
C TRP A 557 -9.89 43.36 -3.86
N THR A 558 -8.66 43.71 -4.24
CA THR A 558 -8.17 45.09 -4.25
C THR A 558 -8.73 45.97 -5.37
N SER A 559 -9.43 45.42 -6.36
CA SER A 559 -9.93 46.17 -7.53
C SER A 559 -11.43 46.53 -7.50
N HIS A 560 -12.17 46.15 -6.45
CA HIS A 560 -13.64 46.33 -6.38
C HIS A 560 -14.15 47.01 -5.08
N MET A 561 -13.28 47.75 -4.39
CA MET A 561 -13.62 48.55 -3.19
C MET A 561 -13.21 50.02 -3.33
N ASP A 562 -13.42 50.62 -4.51
CA ASP A 562 -13.16 52.06 -4.69
C ASP A 562 -14.07 52.72 -5.77
N GLN A 563 -15.36 52.88 -5.43
CA GLN A 563 -16.27 53.86 -6.05
C GLN A 563 -17.55 54.04 -5.22
N ASN A 564 -17.91 55.30 -4.95
CA ASN A 564 -19.17 55.81 -4.38
C ASN A 564 -19.41 55.71 -2.85
N ASP A 565 -18.84 56.66 -2.08
CA ASP A 565 -19.61 57.40 -1.05
C ASP A 565 -19.02 58.84 -0.88
N PRO A 566 -19.80 59.92 -1.10
CA PRO A 566 -19.26 61.29 -1.22
C PRO A 566 -19.42 62.20 0.02
N TYR A 567 -19.24 61.71 1.26
CA TYR A 567 -19.22 62.56 2.47
C TYR A 567 -17.99 62.33 3.35
N GLY A 568 -17.10 63.33 3.41
CA GLY A 568 -15.78 63.20 4.04
C GLY A 568 -15.66 63.77 5.46
N ALA A 569 -14.81 63.14 6.27
CA ALA A 569 -14.27 63.70 7.51
C ALA A 569 -12.79 63.32 7.70
N HIS A 570 -11.91 64.31 7.57
CA HIS A 570 -10.48 64.27 7.85
C HIS A 570 -10.14 65.50 8.72
N PRO A 571 -8.94 65.62 9.36
CA PRO A 571 -7.90 64.61 9.60
C PRO A 571 -7.44 64.54 11.08
N VAL A 572 -6.56 63.58 11.40
CA VAL A 572 -5.44 63.83 12.34
C VAL A 572 -4.15 63.32 11.68
N ARG A 573 -3.14 64.20 11.57
CA ARG A 573 -1.79 63.84 11.16
C ARG A 573 -0.95 63.45 12.38
N VAL A 574 -0.09 62.44 12.22
CA VAL A 574 1.25 62.45 12.83
C VAL A 574 2.25 62.15 11.71
N LEU A 575 3.41 62.80 11.76
CA LEU A 575 4.46 62.77 10.72
C LEU A 575 5.58 61.81 11.17
N TYR A 576 6.34 61.25 10.22
CA TYR A 576 7.79 61.49 10.09
C TYR A 576 8.40 60.72 8.89
N GLU A 577 8.64 61.45 7.80
CA GLU A 577 9.73 61.20 6.83
C GLU A 577 11.07 61.74 7.43
N PRO A 578 12.28 61.66 6.82
CA PRO A 578 12.59 61.28 5.43
C PRO A 578 13.79 60.32 5.25
N SER A 579 14.08 59.90 4.01
CA SER A 579 15.31 60.30 3.30
C SER A 579 15.47 59.67 1.90
N LEU A 580 15.30 60.49 0.87
CA LEU A 580 15.86 60.27 -0.47
C LEU A 580 17.04 61.23 -0.68
N PRO A 581 18.01 60.84 -1.52
CA PRO A 581 18.31 61.67 -2.69
C PRO A 581 18.44 60.80 -3.97
N ALA A 582 17.71 61.05 -5.06
CA ALA A 582 17.85 62.16 -6.04
C ALA A 582 18.54 61.64 -7.33
N MET A 583 18.24 62.11 -8.56
CA MET A 583 17.13 62.91 -9.12
C MET A 583 17.28 62.88 -10.67
N GLN A 584 16.23 63.30 -11.41
CA GLN A 584 16.21 63.82 -12.80
C GLN A 584 15.83 62.87 -13.95
N ARG A 585 15.03 63.28 -14.96
CA ARG A 585 13.96 64.34 -15.08
C ARG A 585 13.30 64.25 -16.48
N TYR A 586 11.96 64.29 -16.57
CA TYR A 586 11.09 64.58 -17.76
C TYR A 586 11.36 63.78 -19.09
N SER A 587 10.42 63.52 -20.01
CA SER A 587 9.15 64.16 -20.40
C SER A 587 8.21 63.18 -21.18
N SER A 588 6.90 63.49 -21.24
CA SER A 588 5.88 62.84 -22.10
C SER A 588 5.71 63.56 -23.47
N PRO A 589 4.86 63.12 -24.44
CA PRO A 589 4.06 61.88 -24.55
C PRO A 589 4.08 61.14 -25.94
N VAL A 590 3.60 59.88 -25.95
CA VAL A 590 2.70 59.18 -26.94
C VAL A 590 2.63 59.75 -28.39
N PRO A 591 2.94 58.97 -29.46
CA PRO A 591 1.96 58.02 -30.04
C PRO A 591 2.49 56.67 -30.60
N LEU A 592 1.54 55.87 -31.12
CA LEU A 592 1.66 54.51 -31.70
C LEU A 592 2.24 54.50 -33.12
N GLU A 593 2.98 53.43 -33.50
CA GLU A 593 2.70 52.61 -34.71
C GLU A 593 3.54 51.30 -34.77
N TYR A 594 3.22 50.41 -35.73
CA TYR A 594 3.96 49.18 -36.09
C TYR A 594 5.36 49.53 -36.69
N ASP A 595 6.39 48.67 -36.71
CA ASP A 595 6.44 47.38 -37.41
C ASP A 595 7.77 46.60 -37.14
N SER A 596 7.74 45.27 -37.34
CA SER A 596 8.80 44.33 -37.73
C SER A 596 10.06 44.05 -36.85
N PRO A 597 10.51 42.77 -36.75
CA PRO A 597 11.56 42.33 -35.82
C PRO A 597 12.99 42.33 -36.39
N SER A 598 14.00 42.50 -35.53
CA SER A 598 15.42 42.34 -35.87
C SER A 598 16.03 41.09 -35.22
N ARG A 599 16.87 40.34 -35.95
CA ARG A 599 17.50 39.10 -35.46
C ARG A 599 18.51 39.35 -34.34
N ARG A 600 18.36 38.66 -33.19
CA ARG A 600 19.40 37.82 -32.54
C ARG A 600 18.91 37.28 -31.17
N ASP A 601 18.16 36.19 -31.19
CA ASP A 601 17.98 35.34 -30.01
C ASP A 601 18.71 34.01 -30.23
N THR A 602 19.87 33.88 -29.60
CA THR A 602 20.52 32.59 -29.35
C THR A 602 20.39 32.31 -27.86
N LEU A 603 19.80 31.17 -27.50
CA LEU A 603 19.73 30.70 -26.12
C LEU A 603 21.14 30.72 -25.48
N PRO A 604 21.26 31.07 -24.18
CA PRO A 604 22.54 31.07 -23.49
C PRO A 604 23.12 29.65 -23.41
N ASN A 605 24.45 29.56 -23.34
CA ASN A 605 25.15 28.29 -23.08
C ASN A 605 24.80 27.79 -21.67
N MET A 606 23.79 26.93 -21.55
CA MET A 606 23.55 26.16 -20.31
C MET A 606 24.61 25.07 -20.15
N GLU A 607 25.19 24.98 -18.95
CA GLU A 607 26.04 23.86 -18.57
C GLU A 607 25.21 22.78 -17.87
N THR A 608 25.77 21.57 -17.73
CA THR A 608 25.07 20.43 -17.11
C THR A 608 24.74 20.62 -15.62
N ALA A 609 25.28 21.66 -14.99
CA ALA A 609 24.97 22.05 -13.62
C ALA A 609 23.55 22.67 -13.49
N ASP A 610 23.11 23.43 -14.49
CA ASP A 610 21.95 24.33 -14.40
C ASP A 610 20.58 23.62 -14.53
N LEU A 611 20.56 22.41 -15.10
CA LEU A 611 19.34 21.61 -15.28
C LEU A 611 18.83 21.04 -13.96
N GLN A 612 17.56 21.31 -13.62
CA GLN A 612 16.89 20.64 -12.49
C GLN A 612 16.27 19.30 -12.95
N LEU A 613 15.88 18.45 -12.00
CA LEU A 613 15.36 17.11 -12.30
C LEU A 613 14.05 17.17 -13.12
N GLU A 614 13.23 18.19 -12.84
CA GLU A 614 11.94 18.45 -13.49
C GLU A 614 12.06 18.79 -14.98
N ASP A 615 13.20 19.35 -15.40
CA ASP A 615 13.47 19.75 -16.79
C ASP A 615 13.76 18.56 -17.69
N LEU A 616 14.17 17.41 -17.12
CA LEU A 616 14.71 16.28 -17.88
C LEU A 616 13.67 15.53 -18.72
N ASN A 617 12.38 15.89 -18.61
CA ASN A 617 11.29 15.33 -19.40
C ASN A 617 11.51 15.53 -20.92
N PRO A 618 11.67 14.46 -21.73
CA PRO A 618 11.85 14.58 -23.18
C PRO A 618 10.70 15.28 -23.93
N ALA A 619 9.49 15.32 -23.34
CA ALA A 619 8.34 16.02 -23.92
C ALA A 619 8.37 17.55 -23.72
N ARG A 620 9.27 18.09 -22.88
CA ARG A 620 9.54 19.54 -22.78
C ARG A 620 10.42 20.06 -23.93
N ILE A 621 11.06 19.17 -24.70
CA ILE A 621 11.85 19.56 -25.86
C ILE A 621 10.89 20.06 -26.96
N PRO A 622 11.06 21.30 -27.48
CA PRO A 622 10.11 21.85 -28.44
C PRO A 622 9.97 20.95 -29.67
N GLN A 623 8.74 20.80 -30.18
CA GLN A 623 8.52 19.98 -31.36
C GLN A 623 8.99 20.68 -32.63
N ILE A 624 9.24 19.87 -33.67
CA ILE A 624 9.64 20.35 -34.99
C ILE A 624 8.39 20.55 -35.83
N ASP A 625 8.29 21.72 -36.46
CA ASP A 625 7.27 22.04 -37.45
C ASP A 625 7.30 21.02 -38.60
N ARG A 626 6.22 20.26 -38.73
CA ARG A 626 6.10 19.20 -39.73
C ARG A 626 5.83 19.73 -41.13
N ASP A 627 5.19 20.87 -41.26
CA ASP A 627 4.91 21.46 -42.56
C ASP A 627 6.20 22.01 -43.18
N GLN A 628 7.06 22.62 -42.35
CA GLN A 628 8.43 22.96 -42.75
C GLN A 628 9.29 21.72 -43.04
N LEU A 629 9.16 20.63 -42.27
CA LEU A 629 9.88 19.37 -42.54
C LEU A 629 9.51 18.79 -43.91
N HIS A 630 8.21 18.73 -44.23
CA HIS A 630 7.73 18.25 -45.51
C HIS A 630 8.06 19.20 -46.68
N GLN A 631 8.24 20.50 -46.42
CA GLN A 631 8.60 21.50 -47.44
C GLN A 631 10.10 21.54 -47.77
N TYR A 632 10.99 21.41 -46.78
CA TYR A 632 12.44 21.71 -46.95
C TYR A 632 13.37 20.49 -46.84
N VAL A 633 12.89 19.30 -46.48
CA VAL A 633 13.71 18.10 -46.30
C VAL A 633 13.19 16.95 -47.19
N PRO A 634 14.05 16.21 -47.91
CA PRO A 634 13.64 15.01 -48.64
C PRO A 634 13.04 13.92 -47.72
N SER A 635 12.06 13.18 -48.23
CA SER A 635 11.31 12.18 -47.45
C SER A 635 12.16 11.02 -46.93
N GLU A 636 13.26 10.71 -47.62
CA GLU A 636 14.26 9.71 -47.22
C GLU A 636 15.00 10.10 -45.91
N LEU A 637 14.92 11.36 -45.51
CA LEU A 637 15.56 11.89 -44.29
C LEU A 637 14.56 12.24 -43.17
N HIS A 638 13.23 12.16 -43.40
CA HIS A 638 12.22 12.52 -42.39
C HIS A 638 12.33 11.70 -41.11
N TRP A 639 12.78 10.44 -41.17
CA TRP A 639 13.00 9.59 -40.00
C TRP A 639 14.04 10.15 -39.01
N LEU A 640 15.00 10.97 -39.45
CA LEU A 640 15.95 11.66 -38.56
C LEU A 640 15.25 12.71 -37.68
N PHE A 641 14.10 13.21 -38.12
CA PHE A 641 13.29 14.25 -37.50
C PHE A 641 12.13 13.70 -36.65
N GLU A 642 11.92 12.38 -36.64
CA GLU A 642 10.93 11.76 -35.76
C GLU A 642 11.32 11.83 -34.27
N PRO A 643 10.34 11.95 -33.35
CA PRO A 643 10.57 11.84 -31.92
C PRO A 643 10.96 10.39 -31.55
N ILE A 644 11.75 10.22 -30.48
CA ILE A 644 12.27 8.91 -30.08
C ILE A 644 11.15 8.05 -29.51
N ASN A 645 10.58 7.20 -30.37
CA ASN A 645 9.66 6.14 -30.01
C ASN A 645 10.44 4.83 -29.78
N THR A 646 10.06 4.03 -28.78
CA THR A 646 10.64 2.70 -28.51
C THR A 646 10.63 1.77 -29.74
N LYS A 647 9.72 2.02 -30.68
CA LYS A 647 9.62 1.32 -31.98
C LYS A 647 10.91 1.40 -32.83
N HIS A 648 11.77 2.40 -32.68
CA HIS A 648 12.99 2.56 -33.49
C HIS A 648 14.28 2.63 -32.64
N GLN A 649 14.52 1.58 -31.87
CA GLN A 649 15.73 1.38 -31.06
C GLN A 649 16.58 0.23 -31.65
N PRO A 650 17.73 0.50 -32.32
CA PRO A 650 18.49 -0.51 -33.05
C PRO A 650 18.99 -1.71 -32.22
N HIS A 651 19.15 -1.54 -30.91
CA HIS A 651 19.55 -2.62 -30.00
C HIS A 651 18.43 -3.65 -29.78
N LEU A 652 17.17 -3.32 -30.06
CA LEU A 652 16.02 -4.23 -29.93
C LEU A 652 15.72 -5.03 -31.21
N ASP A 653 16.29 -4.66 -32.36
CA ASP A 653 15.93 -5.29 -33.65
C ASP A 653 16.34 -6.77 -33.73
N LYS A 654 17.41 -7.17 -33.03
CA LYS A 654 17.77 -8.59 -32.88
C LYS A 654 16.70 -9.40 -32.13
N LEU A 655 16.06 -8.81 -31.12
CA LEU A 655 14.98 -9.45 -30.35
C LEU A 655 13.70 -9.55 -31.18
N ARG A 656 13.42 -8.54 -32.01
CA ARG A 656 12.29 -8.52 -32.95
C ARG A 656 12.44 -9.60 -34.02
N GLU A 657 13.63 -9.76 -34.60
CA GLU A 657 13.89 -10.81 -35.58
C GLU A 657 13.86 -12.22 -34.97
N ARG A 658 14.39 -12.41 -33.74
CA ARG A 658 14.22 -13.69 -33.01
C ARG A 658 12.76 -14.03 -32.78
N LYS A 659 11.94 -13.05 -32.34
CA LYS A 659 10.50 -13.25 -32.19
C LYS A 659 9.84 -13.59 -33.54
N ARG A 660 10.12 -12.83 -34.60
CA ARG A 660 9.55 -13.05 -35.95
C ARG A 660 9.82 -14.48 -36.43
N LYS A 661 11.06 -14.97 -36.27
CA LYS A 661 11.44 -16.36 -36.61
C LYS A 661 10.77 -17.41 -35.74
N LEU A 662 10.51 -17.13 -34.47
CA LEU A 662 9.77 -18.05 -33.58
C LEU A 662 8.30 -18.15 -33.97
N ASP A 663 7.66 -17.02 -34.28
CA ASP A 663 6.27 -16.96 -34.77
C ASP A 663 6.15 -17.63 -36.17
N GLU A 664 7.17 -17.49 -37.03
CA GLU A 664 7.29 -18.15 -38.34
C GLU A 664 7.50 -19.68 -38.21
N ALA A 665 8.33 -20.14 -37.26
CA ALA A 665 8.50 -21.56 -36.93
C ALA A 665 7.20 -22.20 -36.42
N TRP A 666 6.43 -21.49 -35.58
CA TRP A 666 5.15 -21.98 -35.06
C TRP A 666 4.03 -22.02 -36.11
N SER A 667 4.00 -21.07 -37.04
CA SER A 667 2.97 -21.01 -38.09
C SER A 667 3.24 -21.94 -39.28
N THR A 668 4.50 -22.23 -39.58
CA THR A 668 4.88 -23.22 -40.61
C THR A 668 5.02 -24.65 -40.07
N GLY A 669 5.27 -24.81 -38.78
CA GLY A 669 5.60 -26.10 -38.14
C GLY A 669 7.06 -26.53 -38.32
N ASP A 670 7.88 -25.79 -39.09
CA ASP A 670 9.31 -26.05 -39.20
C ASP A 670 10.07 -25.41 -38.03
N MET A 671 10.27 -26.22 -37.00
CA MET A 671 10.97 -25.80 -35.78
C MET A 671 12.47 -25.52 -35.98
N SER A 672 13.04 -25.79 -37.17
CA SER A 672 14.45 -25.44 -37.47
C SER A 672 14.65 -23.95 -37.75
N LEU A 673 13.57 -23.21 -38.03
CA LEU A 673 13.60 -21.77 -38.33
C LEU A 673 13.95 -20.89 -37.11
N SER A 674 13.90 -21.43 -35.88
CA SER A 674 14.18 -20.69 -34.64
C SER A 674 15.03 -21.50 -33.65
N GLU A 675 16.19 -20.95 -33.29
CA GLU A 675 17.13 -21.51 -32.29
C GLU A 675 16.48 -21.68 -30.90
N ASP A 676 15.53 -20.81 -30.55
CA ASP A 676 14.90 -20.75 -29.23
C ASP A 676 13.79 -21.81 -29.03
N ALA A 677 13.39 -22.50 -30.11
CA ALA A 677 12.23 -23.40 -30.15
C ALA A 677 12.37 -24.72 -29.37
N PRO A 678 13.49 -25.47 -29.44
CA PRO A 678 13.63 -26.74 -28.70
C PRO A 678 13.54 -26.54 -27.17
N LEU A 679 14.02 -25.39 -26.70
CA LEU A 679 14.09 -25.02 -25.29
C LEU A 679 12.69 -24.85 -24.68
N ILE A 680 11.77 -24.19 -25.39
CA ILE A 680 10.36 -24.03 -24.98
C ILE A 680 9.66 -25.39 -24.79
N MET A 681 9.90 -26.32 -25.71
CA MET A 681 9.32 -27.68 -25.66
C MET A 681 9.83 -28.49 -24.46
N GLN A 682 11.06 -28.24 -24.02
CA GLN A 682 11.64 -28.84 -22.82
C GLN A 682 11.05 -28.24 -21.53
N GLU A 683 10.86 -26.91 -21.47
CA GLU A 683 10.17 -26.25 -20.36
C GLU A 683 8.71 -26.74 -20.20
N ALA A 684 7.98 -26.89 -21.32
CA ALA A 684 6.61 -27.40 -21.31
C ALA A 684 6.51 -28.85 -20.79
N ARG A 685 7.49 -29.71 -21.11
CA ARG A 685 7.61 -31.06 -20.54
C ARG A 685 7.92 -31.04 -19.04
N ASN A 686 8.75 -30.11 -18.58
CA ASN A 686 9.10 -29.98 -17.16
C ASN A 686 7.92 -29.48 -16.31
N LYS A 687 7.13 -28.51 -16.80
CA LYS A 687 5.89 -28.08 -16.13
C LYS A 687 4.89 -29.22 -15.91
N ARG A 688 4.75 -30.14 -16.87
CA ARG A 688 3.91 -31.36 -16.73
C ARG A 688 4.44 -32.38 -15.72
N LYS A 689 5.71 -32.34 -15.31
CA LYS A 689 6.22 -33.13 -14.18
C LYS A 689 5.96 -32.45 -12.83
N ALA A 690 6.06 -31.13 -12.76
CA ALA A 690 5.86 -30.39 -11.51
C ALA A 690 4.43 -30.54 -10.95
N SER A 691 3.42 -30.61 -11.81
CA SER A 691 2.01 -30.80 -11.40
C SER A 691 1.66 -32.22 -10.94
N ALA A 692 2.61 -33.14 -10.87
CA ALA A 692 2.38 -34.55 -10.50
C ALA A 692 2.90 -34.92 -9.09
N GLN A 693 3.42 -33.95 -8.33
CA GLN A 693 4.04 -34.16 -7.02
C GLN A 693 3.17 -33.53 -5.92
N GLY A 694 2.83 -34.33 -4.89
CA GLY A 694 1.76 -34.02 -3.94
C GLY A 694 2.10 -32.99 -2.85
N LEU A 695 1.14 -32.78 -1.95
CA LEU A 695 1.24 -31.84 -0.83
C LEU A 695 2.46 -32.13 0.07
N LEU A 696 3.28 -31.10 0.26
CA LEU A 696 4.49 -31.12 1.09
C LEU A 696 4.15 -31.09 2.59
N SER A 697 4.92 -31.81 3.40
CA SER A 697 4.79 -31.81 4.87
C SER A 697 5.20 -30.47 5.50
N GLU A 698 4.77 -30.19 6.73
CA GLU A 698 5.14 -28.94 7.45
C GLU A 698 6.66 -28.77 7.62
N ALA A 699 7.41 -29.86 7.76
CA ALA A 699 8.87 -29.82 7.81
C ALA A 699 9.46 -29.38 6.46
N GLU A 700 8.93 -29.89 5.35
CA GLU A 700 9.32 -29.49 3.99
C GLU A 700 8.87 -28.07 3.67
N LYS A 701 7.68 -27.63 4.11
CA LYS A 701 7.24 -26.23 3.99
C LYS A 701 8.20 -25.29 4.70
N LYS A 702 8.58 -25.60 5.95
CA LYS A 702 9.55 -24.79 6.72
C LYS A 702 10.94 -24.78 6.08
N ALA A 703 11.40 -25.93 5.57
CA ALA A 703 12.67 -26.01 4.83
C ALA A 703 12.64 -25.20 3.52
N ASN A 704 11.55 -25.31 2.74
CA ASN A 704 11.36 -24.55 1.51
C ASN A 704 11.21 -23.04 1.77
N HIS A 705 10.57 -22.62 2.86
CA HIS A 705 10.50 -21.22 3.27
C HIS A 705 11.90 -20.65 3.57
N ILE A 706 12.71 -21.37 4.37
CA ILE A 706 14.10 -20.98 4.67
C ILE A 706 14.95 -20.95 3.38
N ALA A 707 14.82 -21.94 2.51
CA ALA A 707 15.54 -21.99 1.24
C ALA A 707 15.12 -20.88 0.26
N SER A 708 13.83 -20.54 0.23
CA SER A 708 13.28 -19.42 -0.56
C SER A 708 13.81 -18.08 -0.07
N GLU A 709 13.82 -17.85 1.25
CA GLU A 709 14.33 -16.62 1.86
C GLU A 709 15.86 -16.49 1.68
N GLN A 710 16.62 -17.58 1.79
CA GLN A 710 18.05 -17.61 1.45
C GLN A 710 18.28 -17.31 -0.04
N LYS A 711 17.46 -17.84 -0.95
CA LYS A 711 17.52 -17.56 -2.39
C LYS A 711 17.18 -16.09 -2.70
N ARG A 712 16.16 -15.53 -2.05
CA ARG A 712 15.79 -14.10 -2.11
C ARG A 712 16.96 -13.21 -1.68
N ARG A 713 17.56 -13.47 -0.51
CA ARG A 713 18.73 -12.72 -0.02
C ARG A 713 19.96 -12.89 -0.92
N SER A 714 20.17 -14.07 -1.53
CA SER A 714 21.22 -14.27 -2.53
C SER A 714 20.97 -13.49 -3.82
N ASN A 715 19.74 -13.36 -4.28
CA ASN A 715 19.38 -12.57 -5.45
C ASN A 715 19.54 -11.07 -5.21
N ILE A 716 19.14 -10.57 -4.02
CA ILE A 716 19.33 -9.17 -3.61
C ILE A 716 20.82 -8.81 -3.63
N ARG A 717 21.69 -9.65 -3.04
CA ARG A 717 23.16 -9.46 -3.08
C ARG A 717 23.71 -9.39 -4.51
N LYS A 718 23.25 -10.27 -5.41
CA LYS A 718 23.64 -10.23 -6.83
C LYS A 718 23.18 -8.95 -7.53
N GLY A 719 22.03 -8.40 -7.16
CA GLY A 719 21.56 -7.09 -7.62
C GLY A 719 22.49 -5.96 -7.18
N TYR A 720 22.89 -5.95 -5.90
CA TYR A 720 23.86 -4.96 -5.39
C TYR A 720 25.25 -5.09 -6.05
N ASP A 721 25.80 -6.30 -6.17
CA ASP A 721 27.08 -6.51 -6.90
C ASP A 721 26.98 -6.02 -8.37
N MET A 722 25.83 -6.21 -9.02
CA MET A 722 25.59 -5.74 -10.39
C MET A 722 25.49 -4.21 -10.47
N LEU A 723 24.87 -3.56 -9.49
CA LEU A 723 24.84 -2.09 -9.39
C LEU A 723 26.24 -1.50 -9.18
N CYS A 724 27.03 -2.06 -8.25
CA CYS A 724 28.42 -1.62 -8.01
C CYS A 724 29.30 -1.72 -9.27
N ASN A 725 29.06 -2.73 -10.12
CA ASN A 725 29.77 -2.89 -11.40
C ASN A 725 29.28 -1.93 -12.51
N MET A 726 28.10 -1.32 -12.37
CA MET A 726 27.51 -0.42 -13.38
C MET A 726 27.68 1.07 -13.08
N VAL A 727 27.93 1.44 -11.81
CA VAL A 727 28.07 2.82 -11.35
C VAL A 727 29.56 3.18 -11.25
N PRO A 728 30.09 4.07 -12.12
CA PRO A 728 31.47 4.55 -12.01
C PRO A 728 31.65 5.32 -10.70
N GLY A 729 32.48 4.78 -9.80
CA GLY A 729 32.64 5.25 -8.43
C GLY A 729 32.51 4.13 -7.40
N LEU A 730 31.63 3.14 -7.66
CA LEU A 730 31.40 1.98 -6.80
C LEU A 730 32.24 0.73 -7.16
N ASP A 731 33.10 0.81 -8.18
CA ASP A 731 34.01 -0.29 -8.54
C ASP A 731 35.03 -0.53 -7.43
N LYS A 732 35.24 -1.81 -7.09
CA LYS A 732 36.05 -2.28 -5.96
C LYS A 732 37.51 -1.87 -6.07
N ASN A 733 38.00 -1.59 -7.29
CA ASN A 733 39.36 -1.12 -7.54
C ASN A 733 39.61 0.35 -7.09
N ALA A 734 38.57 1.18 -7.00
CA ALA A 734 38.73 2.57 -6.53
C ALA A 734 39.09 2.64 -5.03
N LEU A 735 38.56 1.70 -4.24
CA LEU A 735 38.65 1.68 -2.78
C LEU A 735 40.05 1.37 -2.24
N GLU A 736 40.89 0.64 -2.99
CA GLU A 736 42.30 0.40 -2.61
C GLU A 736 43.13 1.70 -2.56
N SER A 737 42.75 2.72 -3.33
CA SER A 737 43.46 4.01 -3.34
C SER A 737 43.28 4.80 -2.04
N THR A 738 42.12 4.67 -1.39
CA THR A 738 41.76 5.40 -0.17
C THR A 738 42.35 4.75 1.08
N GLN A 739 42.39 3.41 1.15
CA GLN A 739 42.89 2.66 2.32
C GLN A 739 44.39 2.91 2.59
N LYS A 740 45.17 3.29 1.58
CA LYS A 740 46.63 3.52 1.70
C LYS A 740 47.05 4.74 2.53
N LYS A 741 46.11 5.46 3.15
CA LYS A 741 46.37 6.68 3.95
C LYS A 741 46.09 6.58 5.45
N GLN A 742 45.59 5.46 5.95
CA GLN A 742 45.38 5.21 7.38
C GLN A 742 45.89 3.82 7.77
N SER A 743 47.21 3.70 7.91
CA SER A 743 47.88 2.50 8.45
C SER A 743 48.89 2.91 9.53
N ALA A 744 48.42 2.99 10.78
CA ALA A 744 49.24 3.15 11.98
C ALA A 744 48.46 2.69 13.23
N SER A 745 49.15 1.98 14.14
CA SER A 745 48.67 1.35 15.39
C SER A 745 47.62 0.24 15.26
N ASP A 746 47.97 -0.91 15.82
CA ASP A 746 47.21 -2.17 15.87
C ASP A 746 46.46 -2.36 17.22
N GLU A 747 45.97 -3.58 17.45
CA GLU A 747 45.50 -4.14 18.73
C GLU A 747 44.10 -3.70 19.22
N ASP A 748 43.04 -4.26 18.61
CA ASP A 748 42.26 -5.31 19.31
C ASP A 748 41.39 -6.14 18.32
N ALA A 749 41.12 -7.41 18.63
CA ALA A 749 40.61 -8.36 17.62
C ALA A 749 39.42 -9.24 18.06
N ASN A 750 38.16 -8.76 17.90
CA ASN A 750 36.98 -9.62 17.79
C ASN A 750 35.69 -9.01 17.16
N ASP A 751 35.73 -8.40 15.97
CA ASP A 751 34.53 -8.31 15.10
C ASP A 751 34.90 -8.22 13.61
N GLN A 752 34.50 -9.21 12.80
CA GLN A 752 34.73 -9.22 11.35
C GLN A 752 33.54 -8.65 10.56
N ARG A 753 33.15 -7.40 10.87
CA ARG A 753 32.32 -6.55 9.99
C ARG A 753 33.20 -5.76 9.00
N GLY A 754 33.93 -6.50 8.16
CA GLY A 754 34.87 -5.93 7.19
C GLY A 754 34.22 -5.27 5.97
N GLY A 755 33.95 -3.97 6.05
CA GLY A 755 34.06 -3.07 4.89
C GLY A 755 33.00 -3.19 3.77
N THR A 756 31.72 -3.36 4.09
CA THR A 756 30.64 -3.03 3.14
C THR A 756 30.23 -1.56 3.28
N LEU A 757 30.16 -0.82 2.18
CA LEU A 757 29.38 0.43 2.11
C LEU A 757 27.93 0.15 2.56
N SER A 758 27.27 1.13 3.16
CA SER A 758 25.87 0.94 3.56
C SER A 758 24.99 0.74 2.31
N GLU A 759 23.95 -0.09 2.41
CA GLU A 759 23.02 -0.32 1.29
C GLU A 759 22.37 0.99 0.82
N ILE A 760 22.18 1.95 1.75
CA ILE A 760 21.71 3.32 1.47
C ILE A 760 22.74 4.06 0.60
N SER A 761 24.01 4.09 0.99
CA SER A 761 25.08 4.80 0.25
C SER A 761 25.34 4.23 -1.14
N ILE A 762 25.13 2.93 -1.34
CA ILE A 762 25.19 2.29 -2.67
C ILE A 762 24.03 2.77 -3.55
N LEU A 763 22.84 2.97 -2.97
CA LEU A 763 21.66 3.45 -3.68
C LEU A 763 21.72 4.97 -3.96
N GLU A 764 22.29 5.77 -3.05
CA GLU A 764 22.52 7.21 -3.22
C GLU A 764 23.48 7.49 -4.39
N GLU A 765 24.67 6.88 -4.40
CA GLU A 765 25.65 7.05 -5.49
C GLU A 765 25.11 6.53 -6.85
N ALA A 766 24.31 5.44 -6.82
CA ALA A 766 23.65 4.93 -8.01
C ALA A 766 22.56 5.88 -8.55
N LEU A 767 21.80 6.54 -7.66
CA LEU A 767 20.79 7.52 -8.00
C LEU A 767 21.43 8.78 -8.60
N ASP A 768 22.50 9.30 -8.00
CA ASP A 768 23.23 10.46 -8.53
C ASP A 768 23.86 10.16 -9.90
N HIS A 769 24.41 8.96 -10.12
CA HIS A 769 24.87 8.57 -11.45
C HIS A 769 23.72 8.49 -12.47
N LEU A 770 22.55 7.96 -12.09
CA LEU A 770 21.38 7.93 -12.97
C LEU A 770 20.90 9.35 -13.31
N ILE A 771 20.84 10.25 -12.34
CA ILE A 771 20.50 11.67 -12.54
C ILE A 771 21.51 12.34 -13.49
N TYR A 772 22.82 12.14 -13.27
CA TYR A 772 23.86 12.65 -14.15
C TYR A 772 23.71 12.13 -15.59
N ARG A 773 23.42 10.84 -15.78
CA ARG A 773 23.22 10.24 -17.11
C ARG A 773 21.93 10.74 -17.79
N LEU A 774 20.87 11.01 -17.03
CA LEU A 774 19.64 11.64 -17.53
C LEU A 774 19.88 13.10 -17.96
N LYS A 775 20.59 13.90 -17.16
CA LYS A 775 21.03 15.27 -17.54
C LYS A 775 21.82 15.24 -18.85
N HIS A 776 22.79 14.32 -18.96
CA HIS A 776 23.58 14.15 -20.18
C HIS A 776 22.74 13.71 -21.40
N HIS A 777 21.78 12.81 -21.21
CA HIS A 777 20.88 12.38 -22.28
C HIS A 777 20.01 13.54 -22.77
N HIS A 778 19.40 14.30 -21.86
CA HIS A 778 18.57 15.45 -22.20
C HIS A 778 19.37 16.52 -22.99
N MET A 779 20.60 16.83 -22.56
CA MET A 779 21.48 17.75 -23.29
C MET A 779 21.85 17.25 -24.71
N LEU A 780 21.96 15.94 -24.92
CA LEU A 780 22.15 15.38 -26.28
C LEU A 780 20.89 15.51 -27.14
N LEU A 781 19.69 15.42 -26.56
CA LEU A 781 18.44 15.64 -27.28
C LEU A 781 18.23 17.12 -27.66
N LEU A 782 18.55 18.06 -26.76
CA LEU A 782 18.54 19.50 -27.07
C LEU A 782 19.52 19.84 -28.20
N ARG A 783 20.74 19.28 -28.18
CA ARG A 783 21.71 19.43 -29.27
C ARG A 783 21.25 18.78 -30.58
N LYS A 784 20.49 17.67 -30.52
CA LYS A 784 19.83 17.08 -31.71
C LYS A 784 18.81 18.05 -32.29
N TYR A 785 17.94 18.62 -31.45
CA TYR A 785 16.93 19.60 -31.84
C TYR A 785 17.55 20.84 -32.50
N GLU A 786 18.60 21.42 -31.89
CA GLU A 786 19.35 22.52 -32.51
C GLU A 786 19.89 22.17 -33.90
N ALA A 787 20.50 20.98 -34.06
CA ALA A 787 21.04 20.55 -35.34
C ALA A 787 19.92 20.39 -36.40
N GLN A 788 18.77 19.84 -36.01
CA GLN A 788 17.60 19.71 -36.86
C GLN A 788 17.03 21.08 -37.29
N GLN A 789 16.91 22.03 -36.36
CA GLN A 789 16.47 23.41 -36.65
C GLN A 789 17.47 24.16 -37.55
N ARG A 790 18.78 23.94 -37.37
CA ARG A 790 19.81 24.51 -38.27
C ARG A 790 19.68 23.98 -39.70
N VAL A 791 19.32 22.72 -39.91
CA VAL A 791 19.06 22.15 -41.25
C VAL A 791 17.84 22.80 -41.89
N LEU A 792 16.71 22.88 -41.17
CA LEU A 792 15.47 23.50 -41.66
C LEU A 792 15.69 24.98 -42.05
N SER A 793 16.36 25.75 -41.19
CA SER A 793 16.68 27.17 -41.44
C SER A 793 17.71 27.42 -42.55
N GLN A 794 18.42 26.37 -43.03
CA GLN A 794 19.32 26.44 -44.17
C GLN A 794 18.65 26.02 -45.49
N GLY A 795 17.73 25.04 -45.48
CA GLY A 795 16.99 24.64 -46.69
C GLY A 795 16.29 25.81 -47.38
N GLY A 796 15.66 26.68 -46.58
CA GLY A 796 15.03 27.93 -47.04
C GLY A 796 15.98 29.03 -47.55
N ARG A 797 17.31 28.82 -47.55
CA ARG A 797 18.29 29.75 -48.15
C ARG A 797 18.86 29.27 -49.49
N THR A 798 18.58 28.03 -49.89
CA THR A 798 19.00 27.46 -51.18
C THR A 798 17.97 27.65 -52.31
N LEU A 799 16.88 28.38 -52.04
CA LEU A 799 15.78 28.67 -52.96
C LEU A 799 15.37 30.17 -52.91
N ALA A 800 16.36 31.05 -52.71
CA ALA A 800 16.22 32.50 -52.67
C ALA A 800 17.33 33.18 -53.51
#